data_AF-A0A932QBG5-F1
#
_entry.id   AF-A0A932QBG5-F1
#
_cell.length_a   1.000
_cell.length_b   1.000
_cell.length_c   1.000
_cell.angle_alpha   90.00
_cell.angle_beta   90.00
_cell.angle_gamma   90.00
#
_symmetry.space_group_name_H-M   'P 1'
#
loop_
_entity.id
_entity.type
_entity.pdbx_description
1 polymer ?
#
loop_
_entity_poly.entity_id
_entity_poly.type
_entity_poly.pdbx_seq_one_letter_code
_entity_poly.pdbx_strand_id
1 'polypeptide(L)'
;MAASAWLLTGALALAAKTDPLPPSAEARSNLASADSGITDMFVSHSYKATDKRAHPGEDILKYEAEAMRDFREGTGQFAHYKNVPAKNKGLILRRYEEGDEAVTEEFIEAGKSGYRRLLGIFDFNPAMTGTFKDGEKSNTDFDHVTYKESAMAKMMQKLRADPKLKLNDVNHGYVSQPLYNGDMAPIMHNKDMIFIIYNDNGSIKELTLFTGSNNMTNNPRYNRMFRIVDQQAIQYILDNCNEMADVFSKGGAIKEIKSRAPLRLTYADGSTMELAFTDGKFNPNDRIQATLERAAKNPKDLVMKRATLSHFVATDGDVIEGLRAAMTAHPEMTTTAVLDDKFLALNEFGKGSALAGYNTTPKFGKSTRGFAANLRSRITAFGYQKMAQGRVETDPDGPPISRELWHDKTTVLEYSEGGVDWVEVYTGSFNLSTNGANAELQIKFRVPAKSYFGQMILESITKVAENEPEFAIKLETAVFRNFLGDLIGHSIAEIPVEKTESVIKAFRASKYDAAMDELRELGKQPTTLRKKFSAAELEARLEKVSKFLEWAAKHSEPTAPKGISPQRFTAGTFGVVNPEASPGRMIQSMRSALWDAATSKDELEKKARDAMTELGQKLPTPKEEQDADPKDGDGKFAREGRPDAPGGKPPVKRKPRSSKNEECEAPLVDPGFAPGNNSQ
;
A
#
# COMPACT_ATOMS: atom_id res chain seq x y z
N MET A 1 -9.99 20.44 -24.64
CA MET A 1 -9.66 20.65 -23.22
C MET A 1 -10.75 20.00 -22.39
N ALA A 2 -10.67 18.68 -22.19
CA ALA A 2 -11.63 17.91 -21.41
C ALA A 2 -10.89 17.37 -20.18
N ALA A 3 -11.26 17.87 -19.00
CA ALA A 3 -10.79 17.37 -17.73
C ALA A 3 -11.42 16.00 -17.48
N SER A 4 -10.63 14.94 -17.54
CA SER A 4 -11.04 13.63 -17.04
C SER A 4 -11.18 13.74 -15.52
N ALA A 5 -12.41 13.76 -15.04
CA ALA A 5 -12.76 13.74 -13.63
C ALA A 5 -12.22 12.46 -12.98
N TRP A 6 -11.04 12.56 -12.38
CA TRP A 6 -10.60 11.74 -11.26
C TRP A 6 -10.61 12.65 -10.04
N LEU A 7 -11.81 13.06 -9.63
CA LEU A 7 -12.02 13.69 -8.34
C LEU A 7 -12.48 12.58 -7.40
N LEU A 8 -11.58 12.27 -6.45
CA LEU A 8 -11.89 11.58 -5.23
C LEU A 8 -13.00 12.36 -4.48
N THR A 9 -14.24 11.93 -4.63
CA THR A 9 -15.32 12.31 -3.73
C THR A 9 -15.86 11.05 -3.06
N GLY A 10 -15.56 10.95 -1.77
CA GLY A 10 -15.87 9.80 -0.93
C GLY A 10 -17.36 9.67 -0.65
N ALA A 11 -17.87 8.46 -0.88
CA ALA A 11 -18.97 7.91 -0.12
C ALA A 11 -18.39 6.90 0.89
N LEU A 12 -18.88 6.95 2.13
CA LEU A 12 -18.50 6.11 3.26
C LEU A 12 -18.31 4.63 2.88
N ALA A 13 -17.07 4.22 2.64
CA ALA A 13 -16.67 2.86 2.96
C ALA A 13 -16.22 2.88 4.43
N LEU A 14 -17.19 2.73 5.35
CA LEU A 14 -16.90 2.02 6.59
C LEU A 14 -16.14 0.78 6.15
N ALA A 15 -14.84 0.68 6.46
CA ALA A 15 -14.03 -0.46 6.09
C ALA A 15 -14.82 -1.69 6.54
N ALA A 16 -15.40 -2.41 5.57
CA ALA A 16 -16.14 -3.62 5.86
C ALA A 16 -15.14 -4.49 6.61
N LYS A 17 -15.52 -4.94 7.81
CA LYS A 17 -14.65 -5.77 8.63
C LYS A 17 -14.31 -6.99 7.79
N THR A 18 -13.06 -7.08 7.34
CA THR A 18 -12.57 -8.25 6.60
C THR A 18 -12.65 -9.46 7.53
N ASP A 19 -12.91 -10.63 6.95
CA ASP A 19 -12.82 -11.86 7.71
C ASP A 19 -11.35 -12.10 8.08
N PRO A 20 -11.08 -12.74 9.23
CA PRO A 20 -9.73 -13.16 9.55
C PRO A 20 -9.22 -14.11 8.47
N LEU A 21 -7.94 -13.98 8.11
CA LEU A 21 -7.31 -14.88 7.16
C LEU A 21 -7.43 -16.34 7.64
N PRO A 22 -7.96 -17.28 6.84
CA PRO A 22 -8.08 -18.67 7.26
C PRO A 22 -6.70 -19.31 7.40
N PRO A 23 -6.58 -20.44 8.14
CA PRO A 23 -5.34 -21.19 8.22
C PRO A 23 -4.82 -21.56 6.83
N SER A 24 -3.50 -21.49 6.67
CA SER A 24 -2.85 -21.86 5.41
C SER A 24 -3.02 -23.35 5.12
N ALA A 25 -3.28 -23.68 3.86
CA ALA A 25 -3.02 -25.01 3.33
C ALA A 25 -1.50 -25.21 3.29
N GLU A 26 -1.02 -26.27 3.94
CA GLU A 26 0.41 -26.58 4.04
C GLU A 26 0.81 -27.53 2.89
N ALA A 27 1.91 -27.21 2.21
CA ALA A 27 2.54 -28.10 1.25
C ALA A 27 4.08 -28.04 1.36
N ARG A 28 4.76 -29.03 0.79
CA ARG A 28 6.24 -29.08 0.73
C ARG A 28 6.71 -28.82 -0.68
N SER A 29 7.58 -27.83 -0.85
CA SER A 29 8.25 -27.61 -2.12
C SER A 29 9.35 -28.65 -2.34
N ASN A 30 9.62 -28.96 -3.62
CA ASN A 30 10.75 -29.80 -4.01
C ASN A 30 12.07 -29.01 -4.10
N LEU A 31 12.03 -27.68 -3.94
CA LEU A 31 13.21 -26.83 -3.92
C LEU A 31 13.88 -26.85 -2.54
N ALA A 32 15.18 -26.56 -2.51
CA ALA A 32 15.96 -26.59 -1.29
C ALA A 32 15.59 -25.46 -0.30
N SER A 33 15.21 -24.30 -0.83
CA SER A 33 14.89 -23.09 -0.06
C SER A 33 13.90 -22.20 -0.82
N ALA A 34 13.18 -21.33 -0.11
CA ALA A 34 12.34 -20.30 -0.72
C ALA A 34 13.15 -19.35 -1.61
N ASP A 35 14.40 -19.08 -1.24
CA ASP A 35 15.39 -18.35 -2.05
C ASP A 35 15.59 -18.98 -3.43
N SER A 36 15.63 -20.32 -3.52
CA SER A 36 15.82 -21.02 -4.80
C SER A 36 14.59 -20.92 -5.71
N GLY A 37 13.43 -20.56 -5.14
CA GLY A 37 12.21 -20.28 -5.90
C GLY A 37 12.23 -18.95 -6.62
N ILE A 38 13.10 -18.01 -6.23
CA ILE A 38 13.26 -16.68 -6.84
C ILE A 38 14.59 -16.62 -7.59
N THR A 39 14.53 -16.62 -8.92
CA THR A 39 15.77 -16.62 -9.71
C THR A 39 16.30 -15.21 -9.92
N ASP A 40 15.42 -14.22 -10.09
CA ASP A 40 15.77 -12.86 -10.47
C ASP A 40 14.84 -11.82 -9.81
N MET A 41 15.38 -10.63 -9.55
CA MET A 41 14.63 -9.44 -9.16
C MET A 41 15.03 -8.26 -10.04
N PHE A 42 14.06 -7.63 -10.65
CA PHE A 42 14.22 -6.44 -11.49
C PHE A 42 13.72 -5.24 -10.72
N VAL A 43 14.49 -4.14 -10.72
CA VAL A 43 14.16 -2.90 -10.02
C VAL A 43 14.35 -1.73 -10.97
N SER A 44 13.35 -0.85 -11.07
CA SER A 44 13.42 0.27 -12.02
C SER A 44 14.47 1.32 -11.68
N HIS A 45 14.85 1.42 -10.40
CA HIS A 45 15.88 2.35 -9.95
C HIS A 45 17.24 1.69 -9.89
N SER A 46 18.27 2.47 -10.24
CA SER A 46 19.65 2.03 -10.23
C SER A 46 20.21 2.00 -8.81
N TYR A 47 20.95 0.94 -8.50
CA TYR A 47 21.79 0.83 -7.30
C TYR A 47 22.88 -0.23 -7.51
N LYS A 48 23.91 -0.20 -6.66
CA LYS A 48 24.96 -1.22 -6.68
C LYS A 48 24.54 -2.46 -5.91
N ALA A 49 23.93 -3.41 -6.60
CA ALA A 49 23.58 -4.72 -6.06
C ALA A 49 24.83 -5.53 -5.68
N THR A 50 24.76 -6.30 -4.58
CA THR A 50 25.84 -7.21 -4.18
C THR A 50 25.79 -8.57 -4.86
N ASP A 51 24.64 -8.97 -5.40
CA ASP A 51 24.47 -10.25 -6.08
C ASP A 51 23.81 -10.07 -7.44
N LYS A 52 24.29 -10.88 -8.39
CA LYS A 52 24.10 -10.76 -9.83
C LYS A 52 22.68 -11.04 -10.33
N ARG A 53 21.80 -11.60 -9.50
CA ARG A 53 20.40 -11.85 -9.91
C ARG A 53 19.48 -10.69 -9.52
N ALA A 54 20.03 -9.63 -8.92
CA ALA A 54 19.37 -8.33 -8.84
C ALA A 54 19.76 -7.53 -10.08
N HIS A 55 18.76 -7.03 -10.79
CA HIS A 55 18.90 -6.25 -12.02
C HIS A 55 18.36 -4.83 -11.76
N PRO A 56 19.20 -3.94 -11.20
CA PRO A 56 18.82 -2.56 -10.88
C PRO A 56 18.90 -1.64 -12.10
N GLY A 57 18.01 -0.64 -12.16
CA GLY A 57 17.95 0.33 -13.25
C GLY A 57 17.27 -0.21 -14.53
N GLU A 58 16.49 -1.28 -14.40
CA GLU A 58 15.82 -1.92 -15.53
C GLU A 58 14.53 -1.20 -15.91
N ASP A 59 14.31 -0.96 -17.20
CA ASP A 59 12.98 -0.58 -17.68
C ASP A 59 12.08 -1.82 -17.66
N ILE A 60 11.35 -1.99 -16.55
CA ILE A 60 10.51 -3.17 -16.33
C ILE A 60 9.43 -3.32 -17.42
N LEU A 61 8.93 -2.22 -18.00
CA LEU A 61 7.91 -2.28 -19.07
C LEU A 61 8.52 -2.89 -20.33
N LYS A 62 9.69 -2.37 -20.72
CA LYS A 62 10.46 -2.90 -21.85
C LYS A 62 10.86 -4.35 -21.61
N TYR A 63 11.32 -4.68 -20.41
CA TYR A 63 11.73 -6.03 -20.06
C TYR A 63 10.57 -7.03 -20.19
N GLU A 64 9.34 -6.69 -19.77
CA GLU A 64 8.20 -7.59 -19.92
C GLU A 64 7.89 -7.89 -21.39
N ALA A 65 7.89 -6.87 -22.26
CA ALA A 65 7.71 -7.05 -23.70
C ALA A 65 8.83 -7.94 -24.29
N GLU A 66 10.08 -7.69 -23.90
CA GLU A 66 11.24 -8.51 -24.31
C GLU A 66 11.12 -9.95 -23.82
N ALA A 67 10.67 -10.19 -22.58
CA ALA A 67 10.46 -11.54 -22.05
C ALA A 67 9.37 -12.30 -22.83
N MET A 68 8.30 -11.62 -23.24
CA MET A 68 7.25 -12.21 -24.08
C MET A 68 7.77 -12.58 -25.47
N ARG A 69 8.54 -11.68 -26.09
CA ARG A 69 9.22 -11.93 -27.37
C ARG A 69 10.19 -13.10 -27.27
N ASP A 70 11.06 -13.09 -26.28
CA ASP A 70 12.05 -14.14 -26.04
C ASP A 70 11.40 -15.49 -25.82
N PHE A 71 10.28 -15.53 -25.08
CA PHE A 71 9.53 -16.76 -24.88
C PHE A 71 8.93 -17.28 -26.19
N ARG A 72 8.39 -16.39 -27.03
CA ARG A 72 7.85 -16.74 -28.36
C ARG A 72 8.92 -17.32 -29.26
N GLU A 73 10.03 -16.61 -29.40
CA GLU A 73 11.10 -16.92 -30.33
C GLU A 73 12.06 -17.99 -29.80
N GLY A 74 12.04 -18.25 -28.49
CA GLY A 74 13.00 -19.11 -27.82
C GLY A 74 14.40 -18.53 -27.90
N THR A 75 14.54 -17.27 -27.49
CA THR A 75 15.78 -16.48 -27.45
C THR A 75 16.03 -15.99 -26.02
N GLY A 76 17.16 -15.28 -25.81
CA GLY A 76 17.52 -14.68 -24.53
C GLY A 76 17.42 -15.66 -23.36
N GLN A 77 16.65 -15.30 -22.33
CA GLN A 77 16.45 -16.13 -21.13
C GLN A 77 15.60 -17.41 -21.35
N PHE A 78 15.01 -17.54 -22.55
CA PHE A 78 14.19 -18.68 -22.99
C PHE A 78 14.83 -19.43 -24.17
N ALA A 79 16.14 -19.26 -24.39
CA ALA A 79 16.88 -19.90 -25.49
C ALA A 79 16.74 -21.45 -25.49
N HIS A 80 16.58 -22.06 -24.32
CA HIS A 80 16.34 -23.50 -24.18
C HIS A 80 14.98 -23.97 -24.74
N TYR A 81 14.07 -23.04 -25.06
CA TYR A 81 12.77 -23.31 -25.69
C TYR A 81 12.72 -23.05 -27.19
N LYS A 82 13.86 -22.77 -27.84
CA LYS A 82 13.95 -22.54 -29.29
C LYS A 82 13.23 -23.60 -30.13
N ASN A 83 13.30 -24.86 -29.71
CA ASN A 83 12.73 -26.00 -30.43
C ASN A 83 11.36 -26.44 -29.89
N VAL A 84 10.75 -25.71 -28.95
CA VAL A 84 9.40 -26.02 -28.47
C VAL A 84 8.39 -25.43 -29.45
N PRO A 85 7.52 -26.24 -30.08
CA PRO A 85 6.50 -25.73 -30.99
C PRO A 85 5.53 -24.77 -30.29
N ALA A 86 5.04 -23.75 -31.00
CA ALA A 86 4.08 -22.79 -30.45
C ALA A 86 2.83 -23.45 -29.85
N LYS A 87 2.31 -24.52 -30.47
CA LYS A 87 1.19 -25.33 -29.94
C LYS A 87 1.43 -25.99 -28.57
N ASN A 88 2.67 -25.96 -28.08
CA ASN A 88 3.10 -26.45 -26.77
C ASN A 88 3.54 -25.29 -25.84
N LYS A 89 3.35 -24.04 -26.23
CA LYS A 89 3.57 -22.85 -25.40
C LYS A 89 2.22 -22.26 -24.97
N GLY A 90 2.20 -21.59 -23.83
CA GLY A 90 1.07 -20.79 -23.39
C GLY A 90 1.51 -19.55 -22.61
N LEU A 91 0.62 -18.56 -22.57
CA LEU A 91 0.84 -17.30 -21.88
C LEU A 91 -0.45 -16.85 -21.19
N ILE A 92 -0.34 -16.47 -19.91
CA ILE A 92 -1.39 -15.76 -19.20
C ILE A 92 -0.84 -14.41 -18.76
N LEU A 93 -1.56 -13.34 -19.06
CA LEU A 93 -1.24 -11.98 -18.69
C LEU A 93 -2.38 -11.42 -17.83
N ARG A 94 -2.12 -11.15 -16.55
CA ARG A 94 -3.07 -10.51 -15.62
C ARG A 94 -2.61 -9.10 -15.28
N ARG A 95 -3.40 -8.07 -15.62
CA ARG A 95 -3.01 -6.67 -15.48
C ARG A 95 -4.14 -5.76 -15.01
N TYR A 96 -3.92 -5.05 -13.91
CA TYR A 96 -4.77 -3.95 -13.45
C TYR A 96 -4.86 -2.82 -14.49
N GLU A 97 -3.71 -2.39 -14.98
CA GLU A 97 -3.57 -1.29 -15.92
C GLU A 97 -2.58 -1.78 -16.97
N GLU A 98 -2.94 -1.61 -18.25
CA GLU A 98 -2.10 -1.95 -19.39
C GLU A 98 -1.93 -0.71 -20.26
N GLY A 99 -0.86 0.05 -20.00
CA GLY A 99 -0.56 1.29 -20.70
C GLY A 99 0.63 1.19 -21.64
N ASP A 100 1.26 0.02 -21.77
CA ASP A 100 2.44 -0.16 -22.62
C ASP A 100 2.07 -0.81 -23.96
N GLU A 101 2.45 -0.13 -25.04
CA GLU A 101 2.13 -0.55 -26.40
C GLU A 101 2.91 -1.79 -26.81
N ALA A 102 4.16 -1.93 -26.37
CA ALA A 102 5.01 -3.07 -26.73
C ALA A 102 4.50 -4.35 -26.10
N VAL A 103 4.07 -4.34 -24.83
CA VAL A 103 3.47 -5.52 -24.19
C VAL A 103 2.19 -5.97 -24.88
N THR A 104 1.33 -5.01 -25.25
CA THR A 104 0.10 -5.31 -26.00
C THR A 104 0.40 -5.90 -27.38
N GLU A 105 1.39 -5.37 -28.10
CA GLU A 105 1.81 -5.89 -29.39
C GLU A 105 2.38 -7.30 -29.30
N GLU A 106 3.24 -7.57 -28.31
CA GLU A 106 3.80 -8.90 -28.10
C GLU A 106 2.71 -9.92 -27.70
N PHE A 107 1.66 -9.48 -26.98
CA PHE A 107 0.51 -10.33 -26.66
C PHE A 107 -0.27 -10.71 -27.92
N ILE A 108 -0.51 -9.75 -28.82
CA ILE A 108 -1.16 -9.96 -30.11
C ILE A 108 -0.34 -10.92 -30.99
N GLU A 109 0.97 -10.71 -31.08
CA GLU A 109 1.85 -11.57 -31.86
C GLU A 109 1.96 -12.99 -31.31
N ALA A 110 1.89 -13.17 -29.98
CA ALA A 110 1.74 -14.50 -29.38
C ALA A 110 0.44 -15.19 -29.86
N GLY A 111 -0.66 -14.44 -30.00
CA GLY A 111 -1.93 -14.94 -30.53
C GLY A 111 -1.82 -15.38 -31.99
N LYS A 112 -1.04 -14.65 -32.79
CA LYS A 112 -0.78 -15.01 -34.19
C LYS A 112 0.07 -16.26 -34.33
N SER A 113 0.94 -16.53 -33.36
CA SER A 113 1.91 -17.65 -33.37
C SER A 113 1.29 -19.03 -33.12
N GLY A 114 0.03 -19.11 -32.69
CA GLY A 114 -0.65 -20.38 -32.48
C GLY A 114 -0.27 -21.07 -31.16
N TYR A 115 -0.14 -20.29 -30.08
CA TYR A 115 0.03 -20.83 -28.73
C TYR A 115 -1.09 -21.81 -28.38
N ARG A 116 -0.80 -22.79 -27.52
CA ARG A 116 -1.84 -23.70 -26.98
C ARG A 116 -2.90 -22.94 -26.20
N ARG A 117 -2.47 -21.92 -25.47
CA ARG A 117 -3.29 -21.09 -24.61
C ARG A 117 -2.75 -19.68 -24.57
N LEU A 118 -3.62 -18.70 -24.72
CA LEU A 118 -3.32 -17.28 -24.58
C LEU A 118 -4.48 -16.59 -23.89
N LEU A 119 -4.25 -16.05 -22.70
CA LEU A 119 -5.30 -15.45 -21.88
C LEU A 119 -4.88 -14.11 -21.29
N GLY A 120 -5.64 -13.07 -21.59
CA GLY A 120 -5.58 -11.78 -20.90
C GLY A 120 -6.64 -11.69 -19.81
N ILE A 121 -6.25 -11.29 -18.60
CA ILE A 121 -7.18 -10.97 -17.51
C ILE A 121 -6.94 -9.51 -17.15
N PHE A 122 -7.88 -8.64 -17.53
CA PHE A 122 -7.72 -7.19 -17.44
C PHE A 122 -8.78 -6.55 -16.54
N ASP A 123 -8.55 -5.31 -16.15
CA ASP A 123 -9.57 -4.45 -15.56
C ASP A 123 -9.93 -3.35 -16.56
N PHE A 124 -11.14 -3.39 -17.16
CA PHE A 124 -11.52 -2.38 -18.16
C PHE A 124 -12.01 -1.06 -17.57
N ASN A 125 -12.22 -0.97 -16.26
CA ASN A 125 -12.74 0.26 -15.63
C ASN A 125 -11.83 1.49 -15.85
N PRO A 126 -10.49 1.40 -15.87
CA PRO A 126 -9.63 2.54 -16.23
C PRO A 126 -9.68 2.93 -17.72
N ALA A 127 -10.16 2.05 -18.60
CA ALA A 127 -10.17 2.24 -20.06
C ALA A 127 -11.54 2.64 -20.62
N MET A 128 -12.64 2.27 -19.96
CA MET A 128 -13.99 2.36 -20.50
C MET A 128 -14.96 2.94 -19.48
N THR A 129 -16.02 3.57 -19.98
CA THR A 129 -17.23 3.92 -19.23
C THR A 129 -18.40 3.15 -19.84
N GLY A 130 -19.10 2.39 -19.01
CA GLY A 130 -20.27 1.62 -19.43
C GLY A 130 -21.53 2.47 -19.60
N THR A 131 -22.51 1.93 -20.32
CA THR A 131 -23.88 2.47 -20.39
C THR A 131 -24.74 1.69 -19.41
N PHE A 132 -25.29 2.36 -18.39
CA PHE A 132 -26.00 1.69 -17.29
C PHE A 132 -27.49 2.00 -17.32
N LYS A 133 -28.31 1.00 -16.98
CA LYS A 133 -29.74 1.20 -16.73
C LYS A 133 -29.96 1.86 -15.37
N ASP A 134 -31.13 2.46 -15.17
CA ASP A 134 -31.51 3.05 -13.88
C ASP A 134 -31.37 2.02 -12.74
N GLY A 135 -30.55 2.37 -11.73
CA GLY A 135 -30.27 1.51 -10.57
C GLY A 135 -29.25 0.38 -10.82
N GLU A 136 -28.76 0.21 -12.04
CA GLU A 136 -27.72 -0.77 -12.35
C GLU A 136 -26.37 -0.31 -11.79
N LYS A 137 -25.75 -1.14 -10.96
CA LYS A 137 -24.46 -0.85 -10.31
C LYS A 137 -23.26 -1.32 -11.11
N SER A 138 -23.45 -2.29 -11.99
CA SER A 138 -22.40 -2.86 -12.83
C SER A 138 -23.01 -3.62 -14.01
N ASN A 139 -22.28 -3.71 -15.12
CA ASN A 139 -22.65 -4.56 -16.25
C ASN A 139 -21.41 -5.05 -17.02
N THR A 140 -21.64 -5.93 -17.99
CA THR A 140 -20.60 -6.51 -18.85
C THR A 140 -20.85 -6.20 -20.32
N ASP A 141 -21.59 -5.13 -20.61
CA ASP A 141 -21.81 -4.66 -21.97
C ASP A 141 -20.58 -3.87 -22.42
N PHE A 142 -19.58 -4.61 -22.87
CA PHE A 142 -18.35 -4.03 -23.38
C PHE A 142 -18.48 -3.55 -24.83
N ASP A 143 -19.59 -3.84 -25.51
CA ASP A 143 -19.83 -3.44 -26.90
C ASP A 143 -20.39 -2.01 -27.00
N HIS A 144 -21.21 -1.61 -26.01
CA HIS A 144 -21.83 -0.27 -25.96
C HIS A 144 -21.15 0.63 -24.91
N VAL A 145 -19.83 0.77 -25.02
CA VAL A 145 -19.00 1.57 -24.12
C VAL A 145 -18.52 2.87 -24.76
N THR A 146 -18.19 3.84 -23.91
CA THR A 146 -17.36 4.98 -24.30
C THR A 146 -15.93 4.73 -23.84
N TYR A 147 -14.96 4.81 -24.75
CA TYR A 147 -13.54 4.73 -24.41
C TYR A 147 -13.07 6.02 -23.77
N LYS A 148 -12.28 5.90 -22.70
CA LYS A 148 -11.61 7.03 -22.06
C LYS A 148 -10.41 7.46 -22.90
N GLU A 149 -9.95 8.70 -22.74
CA GLU A 149 -8.69 9.17 -23.35
C GLU A 149 -7.49 8.67 -22.53
N SER A 150 -7.27 7.36 -22.49
CA SER A 150 -6.17 6.73 -21.74
C SER A 150 -5.33 5.80 -22.62
N ALA A 151 -4.09 5.53 -22.20
CA ALA A 151 -3.23 4.56 -22.88
C ALA A 151 -3.90 3.18 -22.92
N MET A 152 -4.51 2.76 -21.81
CA MET A 152 -5.25 1.51 -21.71
C MET A 152 -6.43 1.42 -22.66
N ALA A 153 -7.19 2.51 -22.85
CA ALA A 153 -8.27 2.52 -23.82
C ALA A 153 -7.78 2.25 -25.25
N LYS A 154 -6.66 2.86 -25.65
CA LYS A 154 -6.03 2.59 -26.96
C LYS A 154 -5.59 1.13 -27.08
N MET A 155 -5.04 0.56 -26.02
CA MET A 155 -4.61 -0.84 -26.01
C MET A 155 -5.79 -1.80 -26.10
N MET A 156 -6.88 -1.53 -25.38
CA MET A 156 -8.10 -2.34 -25.47
C MET A 156 -8.74 -2.28 -26.86
N GLN A 157 -8.70 -1.11 -27.52
CA GLN A 157 -9.12 -0.98 -28.92
C GLN A 157 -8.26 -1.83 -29.85
N LYS A 158 -6.93 -1.85 -29.66
CA LYS A 158 -6.02 -2.72 -30.43
C LYS A 158 -6.31 -4.20 -30.21
N LEU A 159 -6.47 -4.65 -28.97
CA LEU A 159 -6.79 -6.05 -28.65
C LEU A 159 -8.11 -6.50 -29.29
N ARG A 160 -9.14 -5.65 -29.25
CA ARG A 160 -10.45 -5.92 -29.88
C ARG A 160 -10.41 -5.96 -31.41
N ALA A 161 -9.46 -5.26 -32.02
CA ALA A 161 -9.33 -5.24 -33.47
C ALA A 161 -8.71 -6.54 -34.03
N ASP A 162 -8.05 -7.35 -33.20
CA ASP A 162 -7.48 -8.63 -33.65
C ASP A 162 -8.54 -9.76 -33.64
N PRO A 163 -8.91 -10.34 -34.80
CA PRO A 163 -9.96 -11.35 -34.88
C PRO A 163 -9.58 -12.70 -34.23
N LYS A 164 -8.31 -12.92 -33.87
CA LYS A 164 -7.84 -14.12 -33.18
C LYS A 164 -7.99 -14.04 -31.67
N LEU A 165 -8.20 -12.84 -31.11
CA LEU A 165 -8.40 -12.64 -29.69
C LEU A 165 -9.87 -12.30 -29.42
N LYS A 166 -10.56 -13.18 -28.71
CA LYS A 166 -11.99 -12.99 -28.42
C LYS A 166 -12.20 -12.58 -26.97
N LEU A 167 -13.05 -11.58 -26.79
CA LEU A 167 -13.58 -11.24 -25.46
C LEU A 167 -14.37 -12.43 -24.90
N ASN A 168 -14.14 -12.74 -23.63
CA ASN A 168 -14.72 -13.86 -22.90
C ASN A 168 -14.28 -15.27 -23.37
N ASP A 169 -13.25 -15.37 -24.21
CA ASP A 169 -12.59 -16.64 -24.51
C ASP A 169 -11.45 -16.91 -23.52
N VAL A 170 -11.63 -17.91 -22.66
CA VAL A 170 -10.70 -18.28 -21.58
C VAL A 170 -9.48 -19.08 -22.06
N ASN A 171 -9.47 -19.52 -23.32
CA ASN A 171 -8.39 -20.30 -23.93
C ASN A 171 -7.54 -19.45 -24.88
N HIS A 172 -8.17 -18.62 -25.70
CA HIS A 172 -7.53 -17.81 -26.74
C HIS A 172 -8.17 -16.42 -26.85
N GLY A 173 -8.00 -15.62 -25.82
CA GLY A 173 -8.65 -14.32 -25.76
C GLY A 173 -8.36 -13.56 -24.48
N TYR A 174 -9.35 -12.80 -24.03
CA TYR A 174 -9.24 -12.00 -22.83
C TYR A 174 -10.58 -11.82 -22.12
N VAL A 175 -10.52 -11.59 -20.82
CA VAL A 175 -11.66 -11.34 -19.93
C VAL A 175 -11.43 -10.06 -19.13
N SER A 176 -12.51 -9.48 -18.64
CA SER A 176 -12.45 -8.39 -17.66
C SER A 176 -13.54 -8.57 -16.62
N GLN A 177 -13.28 -8.08 -15.40
CA GLN A 177 -14.35 -7.84 -14.44
C GLN A 177 -15.41 -6.87 -15.03
N PRO A 178 -16.64 -6.84 -14.48
CA PRO A 178 -17.69 -5.92 -14.90
C PRO A 178 -17.24 -4.45 -14.90
N LEU A 179 -17.88 -3.63 -15.72
CA LEU A 179 -17.84 -2.18 -15.60
C LEU A 179 -18.75 -1.76 -14.45
N TYR A 180 -18.33 -0.79 -13.66
CA TYR A 180 -19.09 -0.32 -12.49
C TYR A 180 -19.65 1.09 -12.70
N ASN A 181 -20.90 1.28 -12.25
CA ASN A 181 -21.61 2.55 -12.24
C ASN A 181 -21.42 3.24 -10.88
N GLY A 182 -20.37 4.05 -10.78
CA GLY A 182 -20.12 4.84 -9.58
C GLY A 182 -18.65 5.18 -9.39
N ASP A 183 -18.41 5.99 -8.36
CA ASP A 183 -17.09 6.60 -8.09
C ASP A 183 -16.03 5.59 -7.60
N MET A 184 -16.43 4.39 -7.17
CA MET A 184 -15.51 3.35 -6.67
C MET A 184 -15.82 1.98 -7.28
N ALA A 185 -15.15 1.69 -8.39
CA ALA A 185 -15.08 0.34 -8.94
C ALA A 185 -14.16 -0.54 -8.06
N PRO A 186 -14.55 -1.80 -7.77
CA PRO A 186 -13.64 -2.84 -7.32
C PRO A 186 -12.38 -2.89 -8.20
N ILE A 187 -11.22 -3.02 -7.58
CA ILE A 187 -9.93 -2.97 -8.27
C ILE A 187 -9.29 -4.35 -8.31
N MET A 188 -8.88 -4.79 -9.51
CA MET A 188 -8.01 -5.95 -9.68
C MET A 188 -6.54 -5.51 -9.67
N HIS A 189 -5.90 -5.46 -8.50
CA HIS A 189 -4.51 -5.02 -8.33
C HIS A 189 -3.44 -6.06 -8.72
N ASN A 190 -3.82 -7.27 -9.11
CA ASN A 190 -2.88 -8.32 -9.52
C ASN A 190 -2.12 -7.98 -10.81
N LYS A 191 -0.85 -8.41 -10.86
CA LYS A 191 0.11 -8.12 -11.94
C LYS A 191 0.99 -9.34 -12.16
N ASP A 192 0.53 -10.24 -13.01
CA ASP A 192 1.18 -11.53 -13.19
C ASP A 192 1.34 -11.85 -14.67
N MET A 193 2.50 -12.39 -15.04
CA MET A 193 2.75 -12.93 -16.36
C MET A 193 3.26 -14.36 -16.18
N ILE A 194 2.49 -15.32 -16.68
CA ILE A 194 2.78 -16.76 -16.55
C ILE A 194 3.10 -17.30 -17.93
N PHE A 195 4.32 -17.81 -18.09
CA PHE A 195 4.71 -18.62 -19.24
C PHE A 195 4.51 -20.10 -18.93
N ILE A 196 3.92 -20.83 -19.87
CA ILE A 196 3.54 -22.23 -19.72
C ILE A 196 4.14 -23.04 -20.85
N ILE A 197 4.84 -24.13 -20.52
CA ILE A 197 5.22 -25.16 -21.48
C ILE A 197 4.35 -26.39 -21.24
N TYR A 198 3.79 -26.92 -22.32
CA TYR A 198 2.98 -28.13 -22.34
C TYR A 198 3.75 -29.30 -22.93
N ASN A 199 3.46 -30.50 -22.44
CA ASN A 199 3.77 -31.75 -23.13
C ASN A 199 2.81 -31.91 -24.34
N ASP A 200 3.14 -32.81 -25.27
CA ASP A 200 2.29 -33.07 -26.45
C ASP A 200 0.88 -33.55 -26.05
N ASN A 201 0.76 -34.29 -24.93
CA ASN A 201 -0.52 -34.73 -24.36
C ASN A 201 -1.32 -33.59 -23.69
N GLY A 202 -0.76 -32.39 -23.59
CA GLY A 202 -1.40 -31.23 -22.98
C GLY A 202 -1.25 -31.05 -21.49
N SER A 203 -0.56 -31.95 -20.80
CA SER A 203 -0.16 -31.70 -19.41
C SER A 203 0.85 -30.57 -19.34
N ILE A 204 0.81 -29.79 -18.25
CA ILE A 204 1.82 -28.77 -17.98
C ILE A 204 3.15 -29.45 -17.69
N LYS A 205 4.19 -29.04 -18.41
CA LYS A 205 5.57 -29.48 -18.22
C LYS A 205 6.33 -28.51 -17.31
N GLU A 206 6.18 -27.22 -17.56
CA GLU A 206 6.93 -26.18 -16.84
C GLU A 206 6.15 -24.87 -16.81
N LEU A 207 6.30 -24.15 -15.69
CA LEU A 207 5.75 -22.84 -15.43
C LEU A 207 6.87 -21.86 -15.07
N THR A 208 6.79 -20.64 -15.57
CA THR A 208 7.61 -19.50 -15.12
C THR A 208 6.69 -18.32 -14.85
N LEU A 209 6.86 -17.64 -13.72
CA LEU A 209 6.05 -16.50 -13.32
C LEU A 209 6.90 -15.24 -13.19
N PHE A 210 6.38 -14.14 -13.71
CA PHE A 210 6.80 -12.79 -13.36
C PHE A 210 5.67 -12.10 -12.58
N THR A 211 5.99 -11.56 -11.41
CA THR A 211 5.02 -10.86 -10.54
C THR A 211 5.70 -9.79 -9.71
N GLY A 212 4.98 -8.77 -9.27
CA GLY A 212 5.57 -7.68 -8.50
C GLY A 212 4.66 -6.47 -8.29
N SER A 213 5.28 -5.31 -8.05
CA SER A 213 4.60 -4.03 -7.85
C SER A 213 4.42 -3.21 -9.13
N ASN A 214 4.86 -3.74 -10.29
CA ASN A 214 4.93 -3.01 -11.54
C ASN A 214 3.56 -2.64 -12.12
N ASN A 215 3.24 -1.34 -12.13
CA ASN A 215 2.14 -0.80 -12.90
C ASN A 215 2.62 -0.46 -14.32
N MET A 216 1.87 -0.89 -15.35
CA MET A 216 2.19 -0.60 -16.75
C MET A 216 1.71 0.81 -17.13
N THR A 217 2.40 1.83 -16.65
CA THR A 217 2.07 3.23 -16.96
C THR A 217 3.30 4.01 -17.37
N ASN A 218 3.13 4.97 -18.26
CA ASN A 218 4.18 5.93 -18.65
C ASN A 218 4.53 6.94 -17.54
N ASN A 219 3.90 6.86 -16.36
CA ASN A 219 4.38 7.62 -15.21
C ASN A 219 5.61 6.90 -14.64
N PRO A 220 6.77 7.57 -14.46
CA PRO A 220 7.93 6.94 -13.86
C PRO A 220 7.61 6.52 -12.43
N ARG A 221 8.09 5.33 -12.04
CA ARG A 221 7.85 4.75 -10.71
C ARG A 221 9.02 3.90 -10.28
N TYR A 222 9.27 3.86 -8.99
CA TYR A 222 9.94 2.73 -8.36
C TYR A 222 9.03 1.50 -8.44
N ASN A 223 9.43 0.51 -9.22
CA ASN A 223 8.74 -0.76 -9.39
C ASN A 223 9.73 -1.89 -9.11
N ARG A 224 9.21 -3.01 -8.61
CA ARG A 224 9.96 -4.25 -8.45
C ARG A 224 9.19 -5.40 -9.08
N MET A 225 9.91 -6.29 -9.77
CA MET A 225 9.37 -7.51 -10.36
C MET A 225 10.27 -8.69 -10.00
N PHE A 226 9.67 -9.85 -9.75
CA PHE A 226 10.35 -11.09 -9.41
C PHE A 226 10.11 -12.13 -10.49
N ARG A 227 11.13 -12.93 -10.78
CA ARG A 227 10.97 -14.18 -11.52
C ARG A 227 10.89 -15.35 -10.55
N ILE A 228 9.76 -16.04 -10.54
CA ILE A 228 9.48 -17.20 -9.68
C ILE A 228 9.45 -18.48 -10.53
N VAL A 229 10.07 -19.55 -10.03
CA VAL A 229 10.17 -20.86 -10.71
C VAL A 229 9.63 -22.02 -9.88
N ASP A 230 9.15 -21.78 -8.67
CA ASP A 230 8.51 -22.81 -7.84
C ASP A 230 7.16 -23.23 -8.45
N GLN A 231 7.12 -24.44 -9.02
CA GLN A 231 5.97 -24.94 -9.76
C GLN A 231 4.69 -24.99 -8.93
N GLN A 232 4.78 -25.26 -7.61
CA GLN A 232 3.59 -25.31 -6.75
C GLN A 232 3.03 -23.91 -6.48
N ALA A 233 3.91 -22.93 -6.24
CA ALA A 233 3.51 -21.54 -6.07
C ALA A 233 2.84 -21.00 -7.34
N ILE A 234 3.43 -21.28 -8.51
CA ILE A 234 2.91 -20.80 -9.79
C ILE A 234 1.60 -21.51 -10.14
N GLN A 235 1.47 -22.81 -9.86
CA GLN A 235 0.22 -23.53 -10.08
C GLN A 235 -0.92 -22.96 -9.23
N TYR A 236 -0.66 -22.59 -7.97
CA TYR A 236 -1.66 -21.95 -7.11
C TYR A 236 -2.16 -20.61 -7.67
N ILE A 237 -1.27 -19.80 -8.26
CA ILE A 237 -1.63 -18.56 -8.93
C ILE A 237 -2.38 -18.84 -10.24
N LEU A 238 -1.91 -19.80 -11.04
CA LEU A 238 -2.56 -20.23 -12.28
C LEU A 238 -4.00 -20.70 -12.04
N ASP A 239 -4.23 -21.45 -10.98
CA ASP A 239 -5.57 -21.92 -10.61
C ASP A 239 -6.50 -20.74 -10.24
N ASN A 240 -5.99 -19.72 -9.56
CA ASN A 240 -6.74 -18.50 -9.29
C ASN A 240 -7.00 -17.71 -10.59
N CYS A 241 -6.03 -17.58 -11.50
CA CYS A 241 -6.25 -16.98 -12.82
C CYS A 241 -7.35 -17.70 -13.61
N ASN A 242 -7.36 -19.04 -13.60
CA ASN A 242 -8.39 -19.83 -14.28
C ASN A 242 -9.78 -19.55 -13.70
N GLU A 243 -9.87 -19.44 -12.38
CA GLU A 243 -11.11 -19.15 -11.69
C GLU A 243 -11.62 -17.72 -11.94
N MET A 244 -10.72 -16.74 -11.89
CA MET A 244 -11.05 -15.36 -12.28
C MET A 244 -11.59 -15.31 -13.70
N ALA A 245 -10.94 -16.02 -14.62
CA ALA A 245 -11.39 -16.06 -16.02
C ALA A 245 -12.75 -16.73 -16.19
N ASP A 246 -13.02 -17.81 -15.46
CA ASP A 246 -14.33 -18.46 -15.47
C ASP A 246 -15.42 -17.53 -14.94
N VAL A 247 -15.19 -16.85 -13.82
CA VAL A 247 -16.14 -15.89 -13.23
C VAL A 247 -16.37 -14.70 -14.15
N PHE A 248 -15.31 -14.07 -14.65
CA PHE A 248 -15.41 -12.86 -15.47
C PHE A 248 -16.00 -13.13 -16.85
N SER A 249 -15.70 -14.28 -17.48
CA SER A 249 -16.31 -14.65 -18.76
C SER A 249 -17.83 -14.83 -18.68
N LYS A 250 -18.36 -15.09 -17.48
CA LYS A 250 -19.80 -15.19 -17.17
C LYS A 250 -20.39 -13.87 -16.64
N GLY A 251 -19.59 -12.81 -16.57
CA GLY A 251 -19.98 -11.50 -16.07
C GLY A 251 -20.04 -11.36 -14.54
N GLY A 252 -19.44 -12.29 -13.79
CA GLY A 252 -19.38 -12.22 -12.33
C GLY A 252 -18.37 -11.19 -11.81
N ALA A 253 -18.59 -10.68 -10.60
CA ALA A 253 -17.71 -9.73 -9.92
C ALA A 253 -16.57 -10.42 -9.14
N ILE A 254 -15.55 -9.65 -8.71
CA ILE A 254 -14.42 -10.17 -7.90
C ILE A 254 -14.88 -10.98 -6.69
N LYS A 255 -15.87 -10.48 -5.93
CA LYS A 255 -16.38 -11.15 -4.73
C LYS A 255 -16.93 -12.57 -4.97
N GLU A 256 -17.27 -12.90 -6.21
CA GLU A 256 -17.81 -14.19 -6.64
C GLU A 256 -16.70 -15.24 -6.90
N ILE A 257 -15.44 -14.80 -7.00
CA ILE A 257 -14.28 -15.71 -6.99
C ILE A 257 -14.29 -16.48 -5.68
N LYS A 258 -14.19 -17.81 -5.72
CA LYS A 258 -14.19 -18.63 -4.51
C LYS A 258 -12.98 -18.24 -3.67
N SER A 259 -13.25 -18.07 -2.39
CA SER A 259 -12.20 -17.86 -1.40
C SER A 259 -11.24 -19.04 -1.40
N ARG A 260 -9.93 -18.75 -1.47
CA ARG A 260 -8.88 -19.74 -1.31
C ARG A 260 -8.18 -19.54 0.03
N ALA A 261 -7.94 -20.64 0.74
CA ALA A 261 -7.04 -20.59 1.89
C ALA A 261 -5.63 -20.22 1.39
N PRO A 262 -4.84 -19.44 2.14
CA PRO A 262 -3.45 -19.18 1.79
C PRO A 262 -2.70 -20.50 1.56
N LEU A 263 -1.76 -20.53 0.62
CA LEU A 263 -0.87 -21.68 0.45
C LEU A 263 0.46 -21.36 1.13
N ARG A 264 0.89 -22.19 2.10
CA ARG A 264 2.24 -22.14 2.68
C ARG A 264 3.07 -23.30 2.16
N LEU A 265 4.13 -22.97 1.45
CA LEU A 265 5.18 -23.89 1.02
C LEU A 265 6.30 -23.90 2.05
N THR A 266 6.62 -25.08 2.58
CA THR A 266 7.80 -25.30 3.42
C THR A 266 8.90 -25.97 2.61
N TYR A 267 10.13 -25.45 2.75
CA TYR A 267 11.31 -25.92 2.02
C TYR A 267 12.23 -26.77 2.92
N ALA A 268 13.21 -27.45 2.32
CA ALA A 268 14.09 -28.38 3.03
C ALA A 268 14.93 -27.70 4.12
N ASP A 269 15.32 -26.44 3.93
CA ASP A 269 16.06 -25.62 4.90
C ASP A 269 15.18 -25.00 6.00
N GLY A 270 13.87 -25.27 5.99
CA GLY A 270 12.90 -24.71 6.94
C GLY A 270 12.44 -23.29 6.61
N SER A 271 12.92 -22.68 5.52
CA SER A 271 12.33 -21.45 4.98
C SER A 271 10.90 -21.72 4.47
N THR A 272 10.10 -20.67 4.31
CA THR A 272 8.73 -20.77 3.82
C THR A 272 8.37 -19.67 2.83
N MET A 273 7.46 -19.99 1.90
CA MET A 273 6.79 -19.03 1.01
C MET A 273 5.28 -19.20 1.19
N GLU A 274 4.56 -18.13 1.49
CA GLU A 274 3.12 -18.16 1.73
C GLU A 274 2.37 -17.17 0.84
N LEU A 275 1.48 -17.68 0.00
CA LEU A 275 0.69 -16.91 -0.96
C LEU A 275 -0.73 -16.74 -0.44
N ALA A 276 -1.25 -15.51 -0.44
CA ALA A 276 -2.62 -15.21 -0.04
C ALA A 276 -3.27 -14.23 -1.00
N PHE A 277 -4.47 -14.57 -1.47
CA PHE A 277 -5.32 -13.66 -2.24
C PHE A 277 -6.30 -12.94 -1.32
N THR A 278 -6.57 -11.67 -1.61
CA THR A 278 -7.64 -10.93 -0.91
C THR A 278 -9.02 -11.40 -1.37
N ASP A 279 -9.23 -11.48 -2.70
CA ASP A 279 -10.49 -11.77 -3.40
C ASP A 279 -11.72 -11.09 -2.76
N GLY A 280 -11.52 -9.89 -2.21
CA GLY A 280 -12.53 -9.12 -1.48
C GLY A 280 -12.95 -9.68 -0.11
N LYS A 281 -12.21 -10.60 0.50
CA LYS A 281 -12.65 -11.31 1.72
C LYS A 281 -11.75 -11.11 2.93
N PHE A 282 -10.43 -11.14 2.72
CA PHE A 282 -9.45 -11.10 3.81
C PHE A 282 -8.50 -9.92 3.70
N ASN A 283 -7.88 -9.55 4.83
CA ASN A 283 -6.75 -8.63 4.88
C ASN A 283 -5.45 -9.41 5.16
N PRO A 284 -4.60 -9.69 4.16
CA PRO A 284 -3.39 -10.45 4.39
C PRO A 284 -2.31 -9.65 5.18
N ASN A 285 -2.51 -8.35 5.43
CA ASN A 285 -1.66 -7.56 6.33
C ASN A 285 -1.79 -8.00 7.80
N ASP A 286 -2.86 -8.71 8.16
CA ASP A 286 -3.03 -9.30 9.50
C ASP A 286 -1.82 -10.18 9.89
N ARG A 287 -1.12 -10.76 8.90
CA ARG A 287 0.10 -11.56 9.10
C ARG A 287 1.31 -10.73 9.58
N ILE A 288 1.38 -9.46 9.17
CA ILE A 288 2.43 -8.52 9.57
C ILE A 288 2.14 -8.08 11.01
N GLN A 289 0.90 -7.66 11.27
CA GLN A 289 0.43 -7.31 12.61
C GLN A 289 0.65 -8.47 13.59
N ALA A 290 0.24 -9.69 13.24
CA ALA A 290 0.40 -10.87 14.09
C ALA A 290 1.86 -11.12 14.48
N THR A 291 2.80 -10.88 13.56
CA THR A 291 4.23 -11.06 13.83
C THR A 291 4.76 -9.99 14.78
N LEU A 292 4.40 -8.72 14.55
CA LEU A 292 4.76 -7.60 15.41
C LEU A 292 4.15 -7.73 16.81
N GLU A 293 2.89 -8.14 16.92
CA GLU A 293 2.23 -8.39 18.20
C GLU A 293 2.86 -9.56 18.96
N ARG A 294 3.23 -10.63 18.26
CA ARG A 294 3.93 -11.77 18.86
C ARG A 294 5.29 -11.34 19.40
N ALA A 295 6.02 -10.52 18.65
CA ALA A 295 7.27 -9.92 19.11
C ALA A 295 7.07 -9.07 20.38
N ALA A 296 6.01 -8.27 20.44
CA ALA A 296 5.70 -7.44 21.59
C ALA A 296 5.27 -8.24 22.82
N LYS A 297 4.49 -9.32 22.63
CA LYS A 297 3.96 -10.17 23.70
C LYS A 297 5.03 -11.13 24.26
N ASN A 298 5.89 -11.65 23.40
CA ASN A 298 6.91 -12.65 23.75
C ASN A 298 8.33 -12.19 23.37
N PRO A 299 8.83 -11.07 23.94
CA PRO A 299 10.07 -10.44 23.47
C PRO A 299 11.35 -11.26 23.72
N LYS A 300 11.28 -12.33 24.51
CA LYS A 300 12.41 -13.26 24.73
C LYS A 300 12.48 -14.37 23.69
N ASP A 301 11.33 -14.79 23.17
CA ASP A 301 11.25 -15.92 22.23
C ASP A 301 11.42 -15.45 20.79
N LEU A 302 10.93 -14.24 20.49
CA LEU A 302 11.08 -13.58 19.21
C LEU A 302 11.71 -12.20 19.45
N VAL A 303 13.02 -12.11 19.26
CA VAL A 303 13.80 -10.89 19.45
C VAL A 303 13.81 -10.10 18.15
N MET A 304 13.02 -9.03 18.07
CA MET A 304 12.94 -8.19 16.88
C MET A 304 14.15 -7.27 16.78
N LYS A 305 14.82 -7.27 15.64
CA LYS A 305 16.06 -6.52 15.38
C LYS A 305 15.82 -5.28 14.52
N ARG A 306 15.12 -5.45 13.41
CA ARG A 306 14.89 -4.37 12.44
C ARG A 306 13.55 -4.53 11.72
N ALA A 307 12.90 -3.41 11.44
CA ALA A 307 11.84 -3.33 10.44
C ALA A 307 12.25 -2.40 9.30
N THR A 308 12.04 -2.80 8.05
CA THR A 308 12.24 -1.96 6.87
C THR A 308 10.92 -1.83 6.12
N LEU A 309 10.46 -0.60 5.93
CA LEU A 309 9.17 -0.30 5.29
C LEU A 309 9.41 0.43 3.96
N SER A 310 8.85 -0.09 2.87
CA SER A 310 8.94 0.51 1.54
C SER A 310 7.55 0.56 0.93
N HIS A 311 6.87 1.71 1.06
CA HIS A 311 5.43 1.76 0.82
C HIS A 311 4.98 2.98 0.03
N PHE A 312 4.19 2.70 -1.00
CA PHE A 312 3.41 3.68 -1.75
C PHE A 312 2.39 4.38 -0.86
N VAL A 313 1.62 3.63 -0.06
CA VAL A 313 0.73 4.24 0.92
C VAL A 313 0.52 3.30 2.11
N ALA A 314 0.86 3.80 3.30
CA ALA A 314 0.71 3.07 4.54
C ALA A 314 -0.63 3.40 5.20
N THR A 315 -1.72 2.65 4.96
CA THR A 315 -3.05 2.95 5.54
C THR A 315 -3.46 2.05 6.71
N ASP A 316 -2.80 0.91 6.89
CA ASP A 316 -3.12 -0.03 7.97
C ASP A 316 -2.63 0.52 9.31
N GLY A 317 -3.58 0.94 10.16
CA GLY A 317 -3.26 1.49 11.47
C GLY A 317 -2.76 0.43 12.45
N ASP A 318 -3.28 -0.78 12.36
CA ASP A 318 -2.99 -1.83 13.32
C ASP A 318 -1.56 -2.37 13.13
N VAL A 319 -1.05 -2.37 11.89
CA VAL A 319 0.37 -2.61 11.62
C VAL A 319 1.27 -1.52 12.22
N ILE A 320 0.91 -0.24 12.09
CA ILE A 320 1.70 0.87 12.66
C ILE A 320 1.69 0.82 14.20
N GLU A 321 0.56 0.48 14.82
CA GLU A 321 0.44 0.26 16.26
C GLU A 321 1.24 -0.97 16.71
N GLY A 322 1.18 -2.08 15.97
CA GLY A 322 1.98 -3.28 16.20
C GLY A 322 3.48 -2.99 16.15
N LEU A 323 3.93 -2.18 15.18
CA LEU A 323 5.32 -1.74 15.09
C LEU A 323 5.73 -0.93 16.32
N ARG A 324 4.88 0.00 16.77
CA ARG A 324 5.13 0.78 17.98
C ARG A 324 5.27 -0.12 19.22
N ALA A 325 4.38 -1.10 19.36
CA ALA A 325 4.41 -2.06 20.46
C ALA A 325 5.69 -2.92 20.42
N ALA A 326 6.08 -3.43 19.24
CA ALA A 326 7.31 -4.19 19.06
C ALA A 326 8.55 -3.35 19.41
N MET A 327 8.65 -2.12 18.89
CA MET A 327 9.77 -1.23 19.24
C MET A 327 9.83 -0.90 20.74
N THR A 328 8.68 -0.83 21.41
CA THR A 328 8.63 -0.59 22.86
C THR A 328 9.13 -1.82 23.65
N ALA A 329 8.76 -3.02 23.22
CA ALA A 329 9.20 -4.28 23.82
C ALA A 329 10.67 -4.63 23.52
N HIS A 330 11.22 -4.11 22.42
CA HIS A 330 12.59 -4.36 21.94
C HIS A 330 13.39 -3.04 21.86
N PRO A 331 14.11 -2.63 22.93
CA PRO A 331 14.83 -1.35 22.98
C PRO A 331 15.91 -1.18 21.90
N GLU A 332 16.50 -2.28 21.43
CA GLU A 332 17.52 -2.29 20.37
C GLU A 332 16.94 -2.36 18.95
N MET A 333 15.61 -2.55 18.83
CA MET A 333 14.97 -2.59 17.53
C MET A 333 15.10 -1.24 16.82
N THR A 334 15.48 -1.29 15.54
CA THR A 334 15.54 -0.12 14.66
C THR A 334 14.49 -0.22 13.55
N THR A 335 14.13 0.91 12.97
CA THR A 335 13.22 0.96 11.81
C THR A 335 13.83 1.81 10.71
N THR A 336 13.80 1.31 9.47
CA THR A 336 14.08 2.09 8.26
C THR A 336 12.82 2.22 7.42
N ALA A 337 12.56 3.37 6.81
CA ALA A 337 11.42 3.53 5.91
C ALA A 337 11.70 4.43 4.70
N VAL A 338 11.15 4.06 3.54
CA VAL A 338 11.04 4.92 2.36
C VAL A 338 9.57 4.94 1.95
N LEU A 339 8.98 6.13 1.92
CA LEU A 339 7.55 6.34 1.72
C LEU A 339 7.33 7.28 0.55
N ASP A 340 6.31 7.00 -0.26
CA ASP A 340 5.89 7.89 -1.34
C ASP A 340 5.32 9.20 -0.79
N ASP A 341 5.79 10.32 -1.33
CA ASP A 341 5.48 11.63 -0.79
C ASP A 341 4.04 12.09 -1.04
N LYS A 342 3.37 11.55 -2.06
CA LYS A 342 1.99 11.88 -2.40
C LYS A 342 1.02 11.48 -1.30
N PHE A 343 1.43 10.63 -0.36
CA PHE A 343 0.58 10.15 0.72
C PHE A 343 1.11 10.50 2.11
N LEU A 344 2.00 11.49 2.20
CA LEU A 344 2.57 11.95 3.46
C LEU A 344 1.80 13.10 4.12
N ALA A 345 0.79 13.68 3.45
CA ALA A 345 0.01 14.74 4.06
C ALA A 345 -0.81 14.20 5.24
N LEU A 346 -0.94 15.01 6.30
CA LEU A 346 -1.46 14.53 7.59
C LEU A 346 -2.97 14.23 7.59
N ASN A 347 -3.67 14.81 6.63
CA ASN A 347 -5.11 14.72 6.41
C ASN A 347 -5.45 13.92 5.15
N GLU A 348 -4.53 13.12 4.62
CA GLU A 348 -4.76 12.29 3.43
C GLU A 348 -4.95 10.82 3.79
N PHE A 349 -4.56 9.89 2.92
CA PHE A 349 -4.80 8.46 3.10
C PHE A 349 -3.71 7.80 3.96
N GLY A 350 -2.46 8.28 3.83
CA GLY A 350 -1.32 7.64 4.46
C GLY A 350 -1.18 7.95 5.95
N LYS A 351 -0.64 6.96 6.67
CA LYS A 351 -0.29 6.99 8.08
C LYS A 351 1.21 6.96 8.31
N GLY A 352 2.00 6.95 7.24
CA GLY A 352 3.47 6.88 7.28
C GLY A 352 4.11 8.02 8.08
N SER A 353 3.50 9.21 8.06
CA SER A 353 3.94 10.40 8.81
C SER A 353 3.97 10.19 10.34
N ALA A 354 3.24 9.19 10.85
CA ALA A 354 3.30 8.78 12.24
C ALA A 354 4.71 8.35 12.68
N LEU A 355 5.51 7.78 11.78
CA LEU A 355 6.90 7.40 12.05
C LEU A 355 7.79 8.61 12.37
N ALA A 356 7.47 9.78 11.83
CA ALA A 356 8.15 11.04 12.15
C ALA A 356 7.54 11.77 13.37
N GLY A 357 6.52 11.20 14.01
CA GLY A 357 5.88 11.75 15.20
C GLY A 357 4.66 12.63 14.95
N TYR A 358 4.22 12.76 13.70
CA TYR A 358 3.02 13.50 13.38
C TYR A 358 1.79 12.65 13.68
N ASN A 359 0.78 13.22 14.32
CA ASN A 359 -0.53 12.57 14.38
C ASN A 359 -1.15 12.63 12.98
N THR A 360 -1.67 11.51 12.50
CA THR A 360 -2.38 11.44 11.23
C THR A 360 -3.87 11.32 11.50
N THR A 361 -4.65 12.12 10.80
CA THR A 361 -6.12 12.11 10.86
C THR A 361 -6.60 11.92 9.43
N PRO A 362 -6.53 10.68 8.92
CA PRO A 362 -6.78 10.44 7.51
C PRO A 362 -8.22 10.83 7.14
N LYS A 363 -8.46 11.12 5.86
CA LYS A 363 -9.83 11.38 5.36
C LYS A 363 -10.78 10.22 5.69
N PHE A 364 -10.25 9.00 5.73
CA PHE A 364 -10.99 7.77 6.03
C PHE A 364 -10.23 6.89 7.02
N GLY A 365 -10.97 6.22 7.90
CA GLY A 365 -10.41 5.31 8.90
C GLY A 365 -9.96 6.01 10.19
N LYS A 366 -9.36 5.24 11.10
CA LYS A 366 -8.97 5.73 12.43
C LYS A 366 -7.70 6.60 12.37
N SER A 367 -7.70 7.68 13.15
CA SER A 367 -6.49 8.46 13.43
C SER A 367 -5.39 7.58 14.04
N THR A 368 -4.14 7.88 13.70
CA THR A 368 -2.97 7.19 14.25
C THR A 368 -2.08 8.19 14.95
N ARG A 369 -1.60 7.82 16.13
CA ARG A 369 -0.72 8.69 16.92
C ARG A 369 0.71 8.67 16.37
N GLY A 370 1.37 9.80 16.42
CA GLY A 370 2.80 9.91 16.16
C GLY A 370 3.63 9.09 17.14
N PHE A 371 4.77 8.58 16.69
CA PHE A 371 5.72 7.88 17.54
C PHE A 371 6.37 8.84 18.56
N ALA A 372 6.52 8.40 19.80
CA ALA A 372 7.19 9.16 20.85
C ALA A 372 8.68 9.37 20.53
N ALA A 373 9.28 10.43 21.08
CA ALA A 373 10.65 10.85 20.74
C ALA A 373 11.71 9.75 20.92
N ASN A 374 11.60 8.93 21.97
CA ASN A 374 12.50 7.80 22.25
C ASN A 374 12.37 6.64 21.24
N LEU A 375 11.21 6.49 20.60
CA LEU A 375 11.05 5.53 19.51
C LEU A 375 11.59 6.14 18.21
N ARG A 376 11.27 7.41 17.94
CA ARG A 376 11.71 8.13 16.74
C ARG A 376 13.22 8.22 16.60
N SER A 377 13.96 8.30 17.70
CA SER A 377 15.43 8.29 17.67
C SER A 377 16.03 6.98 17.12
N ARG A 378 15.21 5.92 16.98
CA ARG A 378 15.58 4.62 16.40
C ARG A 378 14.97 4.40 15.02
N ILE A 379 14.38 5.44 14.43
CA ILE A 379 13.75 5.40 13.11
C ILE A 379 14.57 6.26 12.13
N THR A 380 15.01 5.66 11.04
CA THR A 380 15.56 6.37 9.87
C THR A 380 14.55 6.28 8.75
N ALA A 381 13.80 7.35 8.49
CA ALA A 381 12.74 7.33 7.50
C ALA A 381 12.88 8.48 6.50
N PHE A 382 12.45 8.24 5.27
CA PHE A 382 12.50 9.18 4.16
C PHE A 382 11.13 9.27 3.46
N GLY A 383 10.79 10.48 3.02
CA GLY A 383 9.78 10.69 1.98
C GLY A 383 10.49 10.88 0.64
N TYR A 384 10.14 10.08 -0.36
CA TYR A 384 10.76 10.14 -1.68
C TYR A 384 10.07 11.20 -2.54
N GLN A 385 10.76 12.32 -2.80
CA GLN A 385 10.21 13.51 -3.46
C GLN A 385 10.95 13.81 -4.75
N LYS A 386 10.57 13.12 -5.84
CA LYS A 386 11.18 13.29 -7.16
C LYS A 386 10.15 13.71 -8.20
N MET A 387 10.47 14.73 -8.98
CA MET A 387 9.63 15.18 -10.08
C MET A 387 9.86 14.30 -11.31
N ALA A 388 8.78 13.92 -11.99
CA ALA A 388 8.88 13.26 -13.28
C ALA A 388 9.46 14.25 -14.32
N GLN A 389 10.46 13.81 -15.06
CA GLN A 389 11.18 14.66 -16.01
C GLN A 389 10.23 15.34 -17.01
N GLY A 390 10.37 16.67 -17.16
CA GLY A 390 9.57 17.47 -18.09
C GLY A 390 8.10 17.66 -17.68
N ARG A 391 7.70 17.26 -16.46
CA ARG A 391 6.34 17.43 -15.95
C ARG A 391 6.29 18.42 -14.80
N VAL A 392 5.19 19.15 -14.73
CA VAL A 392 4.98 20.22 -13.74
C VAL A 392 3.72 19.91 -12.95
N GLU A 393 3.79 20.06 -11.63
CA GLU A 393 2.63 19.96 -10.77
C GLU A 393 1.77 21.23 -10.91
N THR A 394 0.50 21.04 -11.25
CA THR A 394 -0.45 22.16 -11.41
C THR A 394 -1.66 22.04 -10.47
N ASP A 395 -1.80 20.89 -9.83
CA ASP A 395 -2.86 20.56 -8.87
C ASP A 395 -2.29 19.55 -7.86
N PRO A 396 -2.05 19.95 -6.59
CA PRO A 396 -1.49 19.08 -5.57
C PRO A 396 -2.50 18.02 -5.10
N ASP A 397 -3.80 18.22 -5.30
CA ASP A 397 -4.85 17.23 -5.00
C ASP A 397 -5.12 16.29 -6.19
N GLY A 398 -4.65 16.66 -7.38
CA GLY A 398 -4.81 15.90 -8.62
C GLY A 398 -4.00 14.60 -8.66
N PRO A 399 -4.18 13.78 -9.72
CA PRO A 399 -3.39 12.57 -9.93
C PRO A 399 -1.89 12.87 -9.93
N PRO A 400 -1.03 11.99 -9.39
CA PRO A 400 0.40 12.24 -9.22
C PRO A 400 1.19 12.05 -10.53
N ILE A 401 0.74 12.69 -11.61
CA ILE A 401 1.33 12.59 -12.95
C ILE A 401 2.64 13.36 -13.07
N SER A 402 2.88 14.33 -12.20
CA SER A 402 4.07 15.19 -12.19
C SER A 402 5.21 14.65 -11.33
N ARG A 403 4.98 13.59 -10.56
CA ARG A 403 5.94 13.01 -9.61
C ARG A 403 6.32 11.61 -10.05
N GLU A 404 7.56 11.24 -9.80
CA GLU A 404 7.99 9.84 -9.85
C GLU A 404 7.57 9.15 -8.55
N LEU A 405 6.78 8.09 -8.67
CA LEU A 405 6.15 7.46 -7.51
C LEU A 405 7.03 6.37 -6.92
N TRP A 406 7.18 6.36 -5.59
CA TRP A 406 7.72 5.22 -4.86
C TRP A 406 6.68 4.10 -4.76
N HIS A 407 6.43 3.40 -5.88
CA HIS A 407 5.36 2.42 -6.01
C HIS A 407 5.76 1.00 -5.53
N ASP A 408 6.46 0.93 -4.39
CA ASP A 408 6.72 -0.32 -3.67
C ASP A 408 5.65 -0.58 -2.61
N LYS A 409 5.51 -1.84 -2.20
CA LYS A 409 4.57 -2.32 -1.21
C LYS A 409 5.23 -3.46 -0.45
N THR A 410 6.32 -3.16 0.24
CA THR A 410 7.17 -4.19 0.83
C THR A 410 7.50 -3.87 2.27
N THR A 411 7.31 -4.87 3.14
CA THR A 411 7.73 -4.83 4.54
C THR A 411 8.73 -5.94 4.78
N VAL A 412 9.85 -5.61 5.43
CA VAL A 412 10.85 -6.58 5.84
C VAL A 412 10.97 -6.55 7.37
N LEU A 413 10.83 -7.70 8.01
CA LEU A 413 11.02 -7.85 9.46
C LEU A 413 12.19 -8.79 9.72
N GLU A 414 13.17 -8.33 10.49
CA GLU A 414 14.33 -9.12 10.92
C GLU A 414 14.25 -9.43 12.40
N TYR A 415 14.35 -10.71 12.74
CA TYR A 415 14.26 -11.17 14.12
C TYR A 415 15.07 -12.46 14.36
N SER A 416 15.36 -12.73 15.63
CA SER A 416 15.88 -14.02 16.09
C SER A 416 14.77 -14.82 16.75
N GLU A 417 14.60 -16.08 16.37
CA GLU A 417 13.64 -17.02 16.97
C GLU A 417 14.30 -18.40 17.10
N GLY A 418 14.32 -18.96 18.32
CA GLY A 418 14.96 -20.25 18.56
C GLY A 418 16.46 -20.28 18.26
N GLY A 419 17.16 -19.13 18.37
CA GLY A 419 18.58 -18.99 18.05
C GLY A 419 18.89 -18.88 16.55
N VAL A 420 17.89 -18.84 15.69
CA VAL A 420 18.04 -18.64 14.25
C VAL A 420 17.59 -17.23 13.87
N ASP A 421 18.42 -16.55 13.09
CA ASP A 421 18.10 -15.25 12.53
C ASP A 421 17.28 -15.42 11.24
N TRP A 422 16.09 -14.82 11.24
CA TRP A 422 15.14 -14.84 10.15
C TRP A 422 14.92 -13.44 9.60
N VAL A 423 14.65 -13.39 8.30
CA VAL A 423 14.06 -12.27 7.58
C VAL A 423 12.69 -12.72 7.08
N GLU A 424 11.66 -11.96 7.40
CA GLU A 424 10.36 -12.07 6.76
C GLU A 424 10.16 -10.93 5.77
N VAL A 425 9.88 -11.27 4.51
CA VAL A 425 9.56 -10.30 3.45
C VAL A 425 8.09 -10.45 3.11
N TYR A 426 7.35 -9.35 3.18
CA TYR A 426 5.95 -9.28 2.78
C TYR A 426 5.85 -8.41 1.54
N THR A 427 5.45 -8.99 0.42
CA THR A 427 5.16 -8.26 -0.82
C THR A 427 3.65 -8.04 -0.88
N GLY A 428 3.19 -6.81 -0.68
CA GLY A 428 1.77 -6.49 -0.54
C GLY A 428 1.50 -5.14 0.11
N SER A 429 0.39 -4.51 -0.28
CA SER A 429 0.04 -3.15 0.13
C SER A 429 -0.37 -3.02 1.59
N PHE A 430 0.12 -1.98 2.29
CA PHE A 430 -0.53 -1.41 3.48
C PHE A 430 -1.77 -0.56 3.16
N ASN A 431 -2.18 -0.46 1.89
CA ASN A 431 -3.33 0.35 1.47
C ASN A 431 -4.68 -0.30 1.83
N LEU A 432 -5.74 0.50 1.80
CA LEU A 432 -7.15 0.07 1.70
C LEU A 432 -7.43 -0.65 0.37
N SER A 433 -6.40 -1.15 -0.34
CA SER A 433 -6.59 -2.18 -1.35
C SER A 433 -7.20 -3.45 -0.74
N THR A 434 -7.26 -3.55 0.58
CA THR A 434 -8.02 -4.55 1.37
C THR A 434 -9.50 -4.23 1.52
N ASN A 435 -10.01 -3.20 0.83
CA ASN A 435 -11.46 -3.09 0.61
C ASN A 435 -11.97 -4.45 0.14
N GLY A 436 -12.99 -4.98 0.79
CA GLY A 436 -13.59 -6.29 0.52
C GLY A 436 -14.19 -6.45 -0.89
N ALA A 437 -13.83 -5.59 -1.83
CA ALA A 437 -14.16 -5.72 -3.23
C ALA A 437 -12.95 -5.97 -4.12
N ASN A 438 -11.71 -5.73 -3.65
CA ASN A 438 -10.53 -5.76 -4.50
C ASN A 438 -9.86 -7.14 -4.54
N ALA A 439 -9.19 -7.43 -5.66
CA ALA A 439 -8.33 -8.60 -5.84
C ALA A 439 -6.85 -8.17 -5.79
N GLU A 440 -6.08 -8.75 -4.88
CA GLU A 440 -4.64 -8.56 -4.72
C GLU A 440 -4.00 -9.87 -4.27
N LEU A 441 -2.75 -10.10 -4.68
CA LEU A 441 -1.89 -11.18 -4.19
C LEU A 441 -0.88 -10.59 -3.23
N GLN A 442 -0.77 -11.18 -2.03
CA GLN A 442 0.33 -10.90 -1.12
C GLN A 442 1.15 -12.16 -0.84
N ILE A 443 2.45 -12.07 -1.06
CA ILE A 443 3.40 -13.16 -0.79
C ILE A 443 4.21 -12.83 0.46
N LYS A 444 4.25 -13.76 1.41
CA LYS A 444 5.12 -13.72 2.59
C LYS A 444 6.24 -14.73 2.41
N PHE A 445 7.48 -14.29 2.50
CA PHE A 445 8.66 -15.15 2.58
C PHE A 445 9.17 -15.14 4.01
N ARG A 446 9.62 -16.28 4.52
CA ARG A 446 10.42 -16.39 5.75
C ARG A 446 11.69 -17.14 5.38
N VAL A 447 12.81 -16.43 5.38
CA VAL A 447 14.10 -16.92 4.91
C VAL A 447 15.18 -16.62 5.96
N PRO A 448 16.28 -17.37 6.01
CA PRO A 448 17.38 -17.05 6.93
C PRO A 448 17.87 -15.61 6.73
N ALA A 449 18.37 -14.93 7.77
CA ALA A 449 18.75 -13.52 7.60
C ALA A 449 19.90 -13.28 6.61
N LYS A 450 20.70 -14.32 6.34
CA LYS A 450 21.77 -14.33 5.34
C LYS A 450 21.30 -14.79 3.96
N SER A 451 20.00 -15.03 3.78
CA SER A 451 19.45 -15.40 2.47
C SER A 451 19.69 -14.27 1.48
N TYR A 452 19.95 -14.67 0.25
CA TYR A 452 20.18 -13.73 -0.83
C TYR A 452 18.96 -12.85 -1.06
N PHE A 453 17.78 -13.48 -1.14
CA PHE A 453 16.53 -12.77 -1.42
C PHE A 453 16.25 -11.69 -0.36
N GLY A 454 16.40 -12.03 0.91
CA GLY A 454 16.25 -11.08 2.01
C GLY A 454 17.20 -9.87 1.87
N GLN A 455 18.47 -10.13 1.56
CA GLN A 455 19.48 -9.08 1.39
C GLN A 455 19.19 -8.19 0.18
N MET A 456 18.83 -8.74 -0.99
CA MET A 456 18.53 -7.91 -2.16
C MET A 456 17.36 -6.97 -1.93
N ILE A 457 16.29 -7.44 -1.26
CA ILE A 457 15.12 -6.62 -0.99
C ILE A 457 15.54 -5.42 -0.13
N LEU A 458 16.27 -5.68 0.95
CA LEU A 458 16.80 -4.64 1.83
C LEU A 458 17.70 -3.67 1.06
N GLU A 459 18.62 -4.17 0.25
CA GLU A 459 19.51 -3.35 -0.57
C GLU A 459 18.75 -2.49 -1.57
N SER A 460 17.75 -3.04 -2.27
CA SER A 460 16.96 -2.29 -3.25
C SER A 460 16.20 -1.12 -2.66
N ILE A 461 15.83 -1.20 -1.38
CA ILE A 461 15.15 -0.12 -0.66
C ILE A 461 16.18 0.89 -0.12
N THR A 462 17.17 0.41 0.61
CA THR A 462 18.11 1.26 1.35
C THR A 462 19.12 1.94 0.44
N LYS A 463 19.74 1.21 -0.49
CA LYS A 463 20.76 1.76 -1.38
C LYS A 463 20.20 2.72 -2.43
N VAL A 464 18.94 2.56 -2.85
CA VAL A 464 18.31 3.53 -3.76
C VAL A 464 18.14 4.87 -3.06
N ALA A 465 17.63 4.87 -1.83
CA ALA A 465 17.55 6.10 -1.03
C ALA A 465 18.93 6.71 -0.74
N GLU A 466 19.97 5.89 -0.54
CA GLU A 466 21.36 6.36 -0.36
C GLU A 466 21.98 6.94 -1.64
N ASN A 467 21.61 6.43 -2.82
CA ASN A 467 22.15 6.90 -4.11
C ASN A 467 21.45 8.16 -4.62
N GLU A 468 20.23 8.42 -4.16
CA GLU A 468 19.41 9.58 -4.53
C GLU A 468 19.06 10.45 -3.30
N PRO A 469 20.06 10.91 -2.52
CA PRO A 469 19.83 11.63 -1.27
C PRO A 469 19.09 12.98 -1.46
N GLU A 470 19.17 13.57 -2.64
CA GLU A 470 18.43 14.78 -3.02
C GLU A 470 16.91 14.56 -3.16
N PHE A 471 16.48 13.30 -3.35
CA PHE A 471 15.07 12.92 -3.46
C PHE A 471 14.58 12.17 -2.22
N ALA A 472 15.46 11.40 -1.56
CA ALA A 472 15.17 10.73 -0.29
C ALA A 472 15.28 11.72 0.89
N ILE A 473 14.28 12.59 1.03
CA ILE A 473 14.26 13.62 2.08
C ILE A 473 13.86 13.01 3.42
N LYS A 474 14.56 13.36 4.51
CA LYS A 474 14.20 12.91 5.87
C LYS A 474 12.71 13.11 6.13
N LEU A 475 12.04 12.09 6.65
CA LEU A 475 10.58 12.03 6.70
C LEU A 475 9.96 13.24 7.44
N GLU A 476 10.57 13.70 8.53
CA GLU A 476 10.08 14.91 9.22
C GLU A 476 10.10 16.13 8.31
N THR A 477 11.21 16.36 7.61
CA THR A 477 11.34 17.46 6.63
C THR A 477 10.38 17.27 5.47
N ALA A 478 10.23 16.05 4.93
CA ALA A 478 9.34 15.77 3.80
C ALA A 478 7.87 16.03 4.13
N VAL A 479 7.40 15.57 5.30
CA VAL A 479 6.04 15.83 5.80
C VAL A 479 5.82 17.32 6.05
N PHE A 480 6.81 17.98 6.67
CA PHE A 480 6.72 19.42 6.92
C PHE A 480 6.66 20.23 5.64
N ARG A 481 7.47 19.88 4.63
CA ARG A 481 7.48 20.51 3.30
C ARG A 481 6.14 20.38 2.59
N ASN A 482 5.50 19.20 2.63
CA ASN A 482 4.13 19.00 2.14
C ASN A 482 3.16 19.98 2.82
N PHE A 483 3.20 20.04 4.16
CA PHE A 483 2.37 20.97 4.91
C PHE A 483 2.66 22.44 4.58
N LEU A 484 3.91 22.83 4.36
CA LEU A 484 4.24 24.19 3.93
C LEU A 484 3.61 24.48 2.56
N GLY A 485 3.67 23.54 1.61
CA GLY A 485 2.99 23.63 0.31
C GLY A 485 1.51 23.98 0.45
N ASP A 486 0.81 23.26 1.32
CA ASP A 486 -0.61 23.52 1.62
C ASP A 486 -0.83 24.87 2.32
N LEU A 487 0.10 25.31 3.16
CA LEU A 487 0.04 26.56 3.93
C LEU A 487 0.32 27.80 3.09
N ILE A 488 1.19 27.71 2.08
CA ILE A 488 1.56 28.87 1.24
C ILE A 488 1.03 28.78 -0.19
N GLY A 489 0.37 27.67 -0.55
CA GLY A 489 -0.24 27.48 -1.87
C GLY A 489 0.78 27.27 -2.97
N HIS A 490 1.77 26.42 -2.70
CA HIS A 490 2.87 26.10 -3.61
C HIS A 490 2.97 24.60 -3.81
N SER A 491 3.49 24.18 -4.97
CA SER A 491 3.91 22.79 -5.14
C SER A 491 5.09 22.52 -4.21
N ILE A 492 5.18 21.29 -3.69
CA ILE A 492 6.33 20.89 -2.88
C ILE A 492 7.66 21.10 -3.62
N ALA A 493 7.66 20.93 -4.95
CA ALA A 493 8.86 21.07 -5.77
C ALA A 493 9.41 22.50 -5.77
N GLU A 494 8.55 23.47 -5.50
CA GLU A 494 8.88 24.90 -5.47
C GLU A 494 9.43 25.34 -4.12
N ILE A 495 9.25 24.53 -3.08
CA ILE A 495 9.74 24.81 -1.72
C ILE A 495 11.10 24.14 -1.55
N PRO A 496 12.22 24.87 -1.38
CA PRO A 496 13.52 24.25 -1.19
C PRO A 496 13.59 23.46 0.13
N VAL A 497 14.34 22.35 0.12
CA VAL A 497 14.51 21.50 1.30
C VAL A 497 15.24 22.25 2.41
N GLU A 498 16.28 23.01 2.07
CA GLU A 498 17.10 23.79 3.00
C GLU A 498 16.28 24.87 3.70
N LYS A 499 15.34 25.48 2.97
CA LYS A 499 14.39 26.46 3.51
C LYS A 499 13.42 25.81 4.49
N THR A 500 12.91 24.63 4.14
CA THR A 500 12.08 23.82 5.04
C THR A 500 12.82 23.50 6.35
N GLU A 501 14.09 23.08 6.26
CA GLU A 501 14.91 22.77 7.43
C GLU A 501 15.23 24.01 8.28
N SER A 502 15.45 25.16 7.64
CA SER A 502 15.65 26.46 8.32
C SER A 502 14.42 26.84 9.14
N VAL A 503 13.22 26.72 8.57
CA VAL A 503 11.95 26.97 9.27
C VAL A 503 11.78 26.02 10.46
N ILE A 504 12.03 24.71 10.28
CA ILE A 504 12.00 23.71 11.36
C ILE A 504 12.95 24.10 12.50
N LYS A 505 14.17 24.50 12.16
CA LYS A 505 15.20 24.90 13.12
C LYS A 505 14.79 26.16 13.88
N ALA A 506 14.19 27.13 13.20
CA ALA A 506 13.70 28.37 13.81
C ALA A 506 12.57 28.09 14.83
N PHE A 507 11.60 27.23 14.49
CA PHE A 507 10.53 26.83 15.41
C PHE A 507 11.04 26.11 16.67
N ARG A 508 11.98 25.18 16.49
CA ARG A 508 12.64 24.48 17.62
C ARG A 508 13.43 25.42 18.52
N ALA A 509 13.98 26.51 17.96
CA ALA A 509 14.75 27.50 18.69
C ALA A 509 13.89 28.66 19.25
N SER A 510 12.56 28.57 19.17
CA SER A 510 11.63 29.67 19.53
C SER A 510 11.89 30.98 18.77
N LYS A 511 12.50 30.93 17.58
CA LYS A 511 12.74 32.09 16.72
C LYS A 511 11.57 32.27 15.75
N TYR A 512 10.38 32.54 16.30
CA TYR A 512 9.14 32.54 15.53
C TYR A 512 9.10 33.62 14.46
N ASP A 513 9.60 34.83 14.75
CA ASP A 513 9.65 35.93 13.77
C ASP A 513 10.48 35.53 12.54
N ALA A 514 11.66 34.95 12.76
CA ALA A 514 12.51 34.48 11.67
C ALA A 514 11.85 33.35 10.84
N ALA A 515 11.12 32.44 11.50
CA ALA A 515 10.35 31.41 10.81
C ALA A 515 9.24 32.04 9.95
N MET A 516 8.51 33.02 10.49
CA MET A 516 7.43 33.71 9.78
C MET A 516 7.93 34.55 8.61
N ASP A 517 9.08 35.22 8.75
CA ASP A 517 9.72 35.95 7.66
C ASP A 517 10.10 35.01 6.51
N GLU A 518 10.65 33.84 6.83
CA GLU A 518 10.99 32.83 5.82
C GLU A 518 9.73 32.27 5.12
N LEU A 519 8.63 32.05 5.85
CA LEU A 519 7.34 31.65 5.26
C LEU A 519 6.76 32.72 4.34
N ARG A 520 6.86 34.01 4.71
CA ARG A 520 6.44 35.13 3.86
C ARG A 520 7.27 35.21 2.59
N GLU A 521 8.59 35.05 2.70
CA GLU A 521 9.48 35.05 1.54
C GLU A 521 9.20 33.87 0.60
N LEU A 522 8.96 32.67 1.13
CA LEU A 522 8.55 31.53 0.33
C LEU A 522 7.21 31.78 -0.37
N GLY A 523 6.21 32.31 0.34
CA GLY A 523 4.89 32.55 -0.23
C GLY A 523 4.82 33.65 -1.30
N LYS A 524 5.85 34.51 -1.41
CA LYS A 524 5.99 35.50 -2.49
C LYS A 524 6.53 34.91 -3.79
N GLN A 525 7.05 33.68 -3.76
CA GLN A 525 7.64 33.07 -4.95
C GLN A 525 6.56 32.78 -6.00
N PRO A 526 6.91 32.75 -7.30
CA PRO A 526 5.99 32.30 -8.32
C PRO A 526 5.65 30.83 -8.14
N THR A 527 4.37 30.47 -8.33
CA THR A 527 3.92 29.07 -8.33
C THR A 527 3.30 28.63 -9.66
N THR A 528 3.47 27.37 -10.02
CA THR A 528 2.88 26.67 -11.17
C THR A 528 1.49 26.10 -10.88
N LEU A 529 1.03 26.14 -9.63
CA LEU A 529 -0.31 25.69 -9.28
C LEU A 529 -1.39 26.53 -9.96
N ARG A 530 -2.46 25.89 -10.41
CA ARG A 530 -3.62 26.57 -11.02
C ARG A 530 -4.41 27.38 -10.00
N LYS A 531 -4.65 26.77 -8.83
CA LYS A 531 -5.31 27.43 -7.70
C LYS A 531 -4.23 28.04 -6.82
N LYS A 532 -4.13 29.37 -6.84
CA LYS A 532 -3.14 30.15 -6.07
C LYS A 532 -3.86 30.96 -5.01
N PHE A 533 -3.21 31.18 -3.88
CA PHE A 533 -3.68 32.19 -2.94
C PHE A 533 -3.33 33.58 -3.46
N SER A 534 -4.26 34.51 -3.34
CA SER A 534 -3.95 35.93 -3.46
C SER A 534 -3.02 36.35 -2.32
N ALA A 535 -2.28 37.45 -2.51
CA ALA A 535 -1.39 37.98 -1.48
C ALA A 535 -2.15 38.28 -0.16
N ALA A 536 -3.39 38.76 -0.26
CA ALA A 536 -4.25 39.01 0.90
C ALA A 536 -4.67 37.72 1.61
N GLU A 537 -5.03 36.67 0.87
CA GLU A 537 -5.36 35.36 1.46
C GLU A 537 -4.15 34.74 2.15
N LEU A 538 -2.98 34.77 1.51
CA LEU A 538 -1.74 34.27 2.09
C LEU A 538 -1.42 34.99 3.41
N GLU A 539 -1.42 36.33 3.42
CA GLU A 539 -1.13 37.09 4.64
C GLU A 539 -2.17 36.82 5.73
N ALA A 540 -3.46 36.72 5.38
CA ALA A 540 -4.51 36.35 6.35
C ALA A 540 -4.29 34.95 6.97
N ARG A 541 -3.76 33.99 6.19
CA ARG A 541 -3.38 32.67 6.72
C ARG A 541 -2.17 32.76 7.63
N LEU A 542 -1.12 33.46 7.22
CA LEU A 542 0.11 33.64 8.02
C LEU A 542 -0.14 34.43 9.32
N GLU A 543 -1.05 35.41 9.31
CA GLU A 543 -1.51 36.12 10.50
C GLU A 543 -2.15 35.17 11.53
N LYS A 544 -2.96 34.21 11.08
CA LYS A 544 -3.52 33.17 11.95
C LYS A 544 -2.43 32.27 12.52
N VAL A 545 -1.40 31.98 11.75
CA VAL A 545 -0.22 31.24 12.24
C VAL A 545 0.52 32.03 13.32
N SER A 546 0.76 33.33 13.11
CA SER A 546 1.40 34.21 14.10
C SER A 546 0.63 34.22 15.41
N LYS A 547 -0.69 34.41 15.36
CA LYS A 547 -1.56 34.37 16.54
C LYS A 547 -1.50 33.05 17.28
N PHE A 548 -1.46 31.93 16.55
CA PHE A 548 -1.27 30.62 17.17
C PHE A 548 0.09 30.49 17.87
N LEU A 549 1.17 30.97 17.24
CA LEU A 549 2.51 30.92 17.83
C LEU A 549 2.62 31.79 19.10
N GLU A 550 2.06 33.00 19.07
CA GLU A 550 1.97 33.89 20.23
C GLU A 550 1.17 33.25 21.37
N TRP A 551 0.01 32.67 21.04
CA TRP A 551 -0.82 31.95 21.98
C TRP A 551 -0.07 30.76 22.60
N ALA A 552 0.59 29.94 21.78
CA ALA A 552 1.33 28.77 22.22
C ALA A 552 2.55 29.14 23.08
N ALA A 553 3.22 30.27 22.78
CA ALA A 553 4.30 30.79 23.60
C ALA A 553 3.79 31.19 25.00
N LYS A 554 2.66 31.90 25.07
CA LYS A 554 2.03 32.34 26.33
C LYS A 554 1.58 31.18 27.22
N HIS A 555 1.13 30.08 26.61
CA HIS A 555 0.56 28.92 27.32
C HIS A 555 1.54 27.74 27.45
N SER A 556 2.80 27.90 27.03
CA SER A 556 3.83 26.88 27.26
C SER A 556 4.19 26.83 28.75
N GLU A 557 4.12 25.64 29.35
CA GLU A 557 4.53 25.47 30.75
C GLU A 557 6.02 25.80 30.93
N PRO A 558 6.44 26.37 32.08
CA PRO A 558 7.84 26.70 32.34
C PRO A 558 8.80 25.51 32.24
N THR A 559 8.28 24.30 32.44
CA THR A 559 8.98 23.01 32.41
C THR A 559 8.95 22.33 31.04
N ALA A 560 8.18 22.85 30.08
CA ALA A 560 8.16 22.31 28.72
C ALA A 560 9.48 22.61 28.00
N PRO A 561 9.92 21.74 27.06
CA PRO A 561 11.04 22.07 26.18
C PRO A 561 10.83 23.45 25.55
N LYS A 562 11.85 24.30 25.55
CA LYS A 562 11.80 25.60 24.86
C LYS A 562 11.52 25.34 23.37
N GLY A 563 10.46 25.94 22.84
CA GLY A 563 10.09 25.85 21.42
C GLY A 563 8.93 24.92 21.12
N ILE A 564 8.32 25.11 19.95
CA ILE A 564 7.25 24.26 19.45
C ILE A 564 7.87 23.27 18.46
N SER A 565 7.69 21.98 18.71
CA SER A 565 8.12 20.94 17.77
C SER A 565 7.39 21.09 16.42
N PRO A 566 8.00 20.73 15.28
CA PRO A 566 7.33 20.76 13.98
C PRO A 566 5.98 20.04 13.97
N GLN A 567 5.84 18.93 14.71
CA GLN A 567 4.62 18.15 14.82
C GLN A 567 3.48 18.96 15.47
N ARG A 568 3.74 19.57 16.63
CA ARG A 568 2.79 20.44 17.33
C ARG A 568 2.44 21.69 16.51
N PHE A 569 3.44 22.28 15.85
CA PHE A 569 3.21 23.43 14.97
C PHE A 569 2.27 23.07 13.84
N THR A 570 2.59 22.04 13.06
CA THR A 570 1.76 21.60 11.93
C THR A 570 0.32 21.29 12.38
N ALA A 571 0.14 20.56 13.48
CA ALA A 571 -1.18 20.24 14.00
C ALA A 571 -1.98 21.48 14.42
N GLY A 572 -1.36 22.42 15.16
CA GLY A 572 -2.02 23.64 15.62
C GLY A 572 -2.36 24.58 14.46
N THR A 573 -1.42 24.75 13.52
CA THR A 573 -1.63 25.56 12.32
C THR A 573 -2.75 25.01 11.45
N PHE A 574 -2.80 23.70 11.24
CA PHE A 574 -3.91 23.09 10.49
C PHE A 574 -5.26 23.40 11.13
N GLY A 575 -5.33 23.37 12.48
CA GLY A 575 -6.54 23.70 13.24
C GLY A 575 -7.02 25.13 13.07
N VAL A 576 -6.12 26.11 12.87
CA VAL A 576 -6.50 27.54 12.79
C VAL A 576 -6.61 28.07 11.36
N VAL A 577 -5.86 27.48 10.42
CA VAL A 577 -5.71 28.01 9.06
C VAL A 577 -6.72 27.40 8.08
N ASN A 578 -7.15 26.15 8.27
CA ASN A 578 -7.96 25.45 7.27
C ASN A 578 -9.45 25.86 7.36
N PRO A 579 -9.97 26.70 6.43
CA PRO A 579 -11.35 27.16 6.50
C PRO A 579 -12.37 26.09 6.09
N GLU A 580 -11.92 25.03 5.41
CA GLU A 580 -12.75 23.92 4.93
C GLU A 580 -12.79 22.75 5.93
N ALA A 581 -11.98 22.81 7.00
CA ALA A 581 -12.02 21.79 8.03
C ALA A 581 -13.32 21.87 8.83
N SER A 582 -13.99 20.73 9.01
CA SER A 582 -15.09 20.65 9.95
C SER A 582 -14.62 21.03 11.37
N PRO A 583 -15.47 21.61 12.21
CA PRO A 583 -15.07 21.99 13.56
C PRO A 583 -14.51 20.85 14.40
N GLY A 584 -15.06 19.64 14.25
CA GLY A 584 -14.50 18.43 14.85
C GLY A 584 -13.06 18.16 14.41
N ARG A 585 -12.71 18.35 13.13
CA ARG A 585 -11.34 18.22 12.63
C ARG A 585 -10.42 19.32 13.16
N MET A 586 -10.90 20.56 13.28
CA MET A 586 -10.12 21.65 13.86
C MET A 586 -9.78 21.37 15.32
N ILE A 587 -10.78 20.96 16.12
CA ILE A 587 -10.59 20.57 17.53
C ILE A 587 -9.63 19.39 17.63
N GLN A 588 -9.81 18.35 16.82
CA GLN A 588 -8.92 17.18 16.83
C GLN A 588 -7.46 17.54 16.50
N SER A 589 -7.25 18.50 15.60
CA SER A 589 -5.92 19.02 15.25
C SER A 589 -5.32 19.81 16.42
N MET A 590 -6.11 20.65 17.08
CA MET A 590 -5.68 21.37 18.27
C MET A 590 -5.38 20.43 19.44
N ARG A 591 -6.19 19.40 19.66
CA ARG A 591 -5.91 18.33 20.64
C ARG A 591 -4.58 17.65 20.37
N SER A 592 -4.25 17.43 19.09
CA SER A 592 -2.96 16.87 18.69
C SER A 592 -1.80 17.81 19.00
N ALA A 593 -1.98 19.12 18.81
CA ALA A 593 -0.99 20.13 19.16
C ALA A 593 -0.76 20.25 20.68
N LEU A 594 -1.82 20.11 21.46
CA LEU A 594 -1.83 20.24 22.92
C LEU A 594 -1.61 18.93 23.66
N TRP A 595 -1.46 17.82 22.93
CA TRP A 595 -1.38 16.51 23.56
C TRP A 595 -0.17 16.41 24.48
N ASP A 596 -0.46 15.88 25.67
CA ASP A 596 0.49 15.47 26.68
C ASP A 596 -0.02 14.17 27.35
N ALA A 597 0.90 13.29 27.73
CA ALA A 597 0.58 11.98 28.27
C ALA A 597 -0.15 12.03 29.62
N ALA A 598 0.02 13.12 30.40
CA ALA A 598 -0.63 13.28 31.70
C ALA A 598 -2.04 13.90 31.60
N THR A 599 -2.40 14.48 30.46
CA THR A 599 -3.68 15.18 30.29
C THR A 599 -4.81 14.20 29.96
N SER A 600 -5.90 14.22 30.74
CA SER A 600 -7.06 13.37 30.46
C SER A 600 -7.76 13.75 29.13
N LYS A 601 -8.54 12.83 28.55
CA LYS A 601 -9.26 13.08 27.28
C LYS A 601 -10.17 14.31 27.38
N ASP A 602 -10.93 14.43 28.47
CA ASP A 602 -11.92 15.50 28.66
C ASP A 602 -11.23 16.83 28.94
N GLU A 603 -10.12 16.82 29.68
CA GLU A 603 -9.32 18.01 29.91
C GLU A 603 -8.65 18.48 28.61
N LEU A 604 -8.14 17.57 27.79
CA LEU A 604 -7.54 17.88 26.49
C LEU A 604 -8.58 18.44 25.51
N GLU A 605 -9.78 17.87 25.50
CA GLU A 605 -10.93 18.36 24.73
C GLU A 605 -11.27 19.80 25.14
N LYS A 606 -11.40 20.06 26.45
CA LYS A 606 -11.65 21.39 26.98
C LYS A 606 -10.56 22.37 26.59
N LYS A 607 -9.28 22.03 26.86
CA LYS A 607 -8.11 22.85 26.50
C LYS A 607 -8.10 23.20 25.01
N ALA A 608 -8.43 22.26 24.13
CA ALA A 608 -8.49 22.50 22.70
C ALA A 608 -9.62 23.46 22.30
N ARG A 609 -10.81 23.34 22.90
CA ARG A 609 -11.94 24.25 22.63
C ARG A 609 -11.68 25.66 23.16
N ASP A 610 -11.09 25.77 24.35
CA ASP A 610 -10.69 27.05 24.94
C ASP A 610 -9.64 27.74 24.05
N ALA A 611 -8.61 27.01 23.63
CA ALA A 611 -7.57 27.50 22.71
C ALA A 611 -8.15 28.02 21.39
N MET A 612 -9.05 27.26 20.77
CA MET A 612 -9.68 27.64 19.51
C MET A 612 -10.55 28.90 19.67
N THR A 613 -11.26 29.01 20.78
CA THR A 613 -12.08 30.19 21.10
C THR A 613 -11.21 31.43 21.30
N GLU A 614 -10.11 31.31 22.04
CA GLU A 614 -9.13 32.39 22.23
C GLU A 614 -8.46 32.81 20.91
N LEU A 615 -8.27 31.87 19.99
CA LEU A 615 -7.76 32.10 18.64
C LEU A 615 -8.82 32.66 17.67
N GLY A 616 -10.01 33.01 18.18
CA GLY A 616 -11.09 33.63 17.42
C GLY A 616 -11.81 32.69 16.47
N GLN A 617 -11.69 31.38 16.66
CA GLN A 617 -12.37 30.38 15.84
C GLN A 617 -13.79 30.16 16.36
N LYS A 618 -14.76 30.22 15.45
CA LYS A 618 -16.16 29.95 15.79
C LYS A 618 -16.37 28.44 15.82
N LEU A 619 -16.50 27.88 17.02
CA LEU A 619 -16.87 26.48 17.20
C LEU A 619 -18.40 26.32 17.27
N PRO A 620 -18.98 25.28 16.65
CA PRO A 620 -20.35 24.89 16.86
C PRO A 620 -20.53 24.43 18.31
N THR A 621 -21.75 24.60 18.82
CA THR A 621 -22.15 24.03 20.09
C THR A 621 -22.12 22.49 20.02
N PRO A 622 -21.94 21.79 21.16
CA PRO A 622 -21.99 20.31 21.17
C PRO A 622 -23.26 19.71 20.55
N LYS A 623 -24.36 20.47 20.56
CA LYS A 623 -25.63 20.10 19.94
C LYS A 623 -25.57 20.22 18.41
N GLU A 624 -25.04 21.33 17.90
CA GLU A 624 -24.81 21.52 16.46
C GLU A 624 -23.81 20.48 15.89
N GLU A 625 -22.87 20.00 16.70
CA GLU A 625 -21.97 18.89 16.31
C GLU A 625 -22.70 17.55 16.21
N GLN A 626 -23.55 17.21 17.19
CA GLN A 626 -24.36 15.98 17.15
C GLN A 626 -25.35 15.96 15.98
N ASP A 627 -25.88 17.13 15.60
CA ASP A 627 -26.82 17.29 14.51
C ASP A 627 -26.13 17.32 13.13
N ALA A 628 -24.83 17.66 13.08
CA ALA A 628 -24.05 17.77 11.84
C ALA A 628 -23.21 16.52 11.51
N ASP A 629 -23.10 15.54 12.41
CA ASP A 629 -22.21 14.39 12.26
C ASP A 629 -22.98 13.09 11.89
N PRO A 630 -22.98 12.65 10.62
CA PRO A 630 -23.52 11.36 10.24
C PRO A 630 -22.54 10.24 10.67
N LYS A 631 -22.51 9.91 11.96
CA LYS A 631 -21.81 8.73 12.51
C LYS A 631 -20.35 8.57 12.02
N ASP A 632 -19.50 9.58 12.12
CA ASP A 632 -18.07 9.31 12.20
C ASP A 632 -17.78 8.77 13.61
N GLY A 633 -17.55 7.45 13.66
CA GLY A 633 -17.56 6.66 14.88
C GLY A 633 -16.66 7.22 15.98
N ASP A 634 -17.25 7.37 17.18
CA ASP A 634 -16.59 7.64 18.44
C ASP A 634 -15.17 7.08 18.48
N GLY A 635 -14.20 7.98 18.60
CA GLY A 635 -12.83 7.69 18.98
C GLY A 635 -12.78 7.01 20.35
N LYS A 636 -12.99 5.69 20.35
CA LYS A 636 -12.48 4.78 21.37
C LYS A 636 -10.97 4.72 21.18
N PHE A 637 -10.27 5.68 21.77
CA PHE A 637 -8.88 5.48 22.15
C PHE A 637 -8.80 4.16 22.89
N ALA A 638 -7.92 3.28 22.42
CA ALA A 638 -7.62 2.03 23.09
C ALA A 638 -7.38 2.33 24.58
N ARG A 639 -7.96 1.51 25.46
CA ARG A 639 -7.58 1.47 26.86
C ARG A 639 -6.08 1.26 26.91
N GLU A 640 -5.33 2.32 27.18
CA GLU A 640 -3.91 2.23 27.50
C GLU A 640 -3.80 1.31 28.72
N GLY A 641 -3.11 0.19 28.53
CA GLY A 641 -2.64 -0.61 29.64
C GLY A 641 -1.76 0.27 30.51
N ARG A 642 -2.20 0.51 31.74
CA ARG A 642 -1.26 0.88 32.80
C ARG A 642 -0.21 -0.25 32.86
N PRO A 643 1.09 0.06 32.95
CA PRO A 643 2.01 -0.92 33.50
C PRO A 643 1.59 -1.14 34.95
N ASP A 644 1.00 -2.30 35.23
CA ASP A 644 0.64 -2.68 36.59
C ASP A 644 1.89 -2.59 37.48
N ALA A 645 1.79 -1.77 38.52
CA ALA A 645 2.73 -1.76 39.63
C ALA A 645 2.78 -3.18 40.24
N PRO A 646 3.95 -3.67 40.67
CA PRO A 646 4.07 -5.02 41.22
C PRO A 646 3.43 -5.05 42.61
N GLY A 647 2.18 -5.52 42.71
CA GLY A 647 1.53 -5.71 44.00
C GLY A 647 0.00 -5.68 43.99
N GLY A 648 -0.66 -6.60 43.27
CA GLY A 648 -2.11 -6.76 43.31
C GLY A 648 -2.51 -8.23 43.22
N LYS A 649 -3.20 -8.74 44.25
CA LYS A 649 -3.67 -10.13 44.37
C LYS A 649 -4.65 -10.53 43.23
N PRO A 650 -4.72 -11.82 42.85
CA PRO A 650 -5.51 -12.27 41.70
C PRO A 650 -7.02 -12.29 42.00
N PRO A 651 -7.89 -11.95 41.02
CA PRO A 651 -9.32 -12.10 41.18
C PRO A 651 -9.81 -13.52 40.88
N VAL A 652 -10.82 -13.88 41.67
CA VAL A 652 -11.56 -15.12 41.81
C VAL A 652 -12.11 -15.72 40.50
N LYS A 653 -12.01 -17.05 40.40
CA LYS A 653 -12.56 -17.96 39.38
C LYS A 653 -14.05 -17.68 39.08
N ARG A 654 -14.40 -17.54 37.79
CA ARG A 654 -15.79 -17.72 37.30
C ARG A 654 -15.94 -19.10 36.64
N LYS A 655 -16.99 -19.83 37.06
CA LYS A 655 -17.40 -21.16 36.60
C LYS A 655 -17.89 -21.15 35.13
N PRO A 656 -17.74 -22.26 34.40
CA PRO A 656 -18.31 -22.41 33.05
C PRO A 656 -19.82 -22.66 33.11
N ARG A 657 -20.56 -22.06 32.17
CA ARG A 657 -21.98 -22.35 31.94
C ARG A 657 -22.10 -23.43 30.87
N SER A 658 -22.91 -24.42 31.17
CA SER A 658 -23.16 -25.65 30.44
C SER A 658 -23.97 -25.47 29.14
N SER A 659 -23.72 -26.41 28.25
CA SER A 659 -24.46 -26.83 27.06
C SER A 659 -25.98 -26.91 27.20
N LYS A 660 -26.69 -26.64 26.09
CA LYS A 660 -27.85 -27.42 25.68
C LYS A 660 -27.80 -27.66 24.17
N ASN A 661 -27.93 -28.94 23.82
CA ASN A 661 -28.09 -29.51 22.50
C ASN A 661 -29.49 -29.20 21.95
N GLU A 662 -29.59 -29.13 20.63
CA GLU A 662 -30.73 -29.68 19.89
C GLU A 662 -30.19 -30.28 18.58
N GLU A 663 -30.57 -31.53 18.34
CA GLU A 663 -30.18 -32.42 17.25
C GLU A 663 -31.01 -32.13 15.99
N CYS A 664 -30.47 -32.42 14.80
CA CYS A 664 -31.21 -33.08 13.72
C CYS A 664 -30.26 -33.56 12.60
N GLU A 665 -30.06 -34.88 12.61
CA GLU A 665 -30.03 -35.84 11.49
C GLU A 665 -29.22 -35.56 10.21
N ALA A 666 -28.23 -36.44 9.99
CA ALA A 666 -27.61 -36.73 8.70
C ALA A 666 -27.95 -38.17 8.28
N PRO A 667 -28.17 -38.47 6.98
CA PRO A 667 -28.27 -39.85 6.52
C PRO A 667 -26.90 -40.41 6.10
N LEU A 668 -26.67 -41.64 6.57
CA LEU A 668 -25.61 -42.58 6.21
C LEU A 668 -25.79 -43.12 4.78
N VAL A 669 -24.71 -43.24 3.99
CA VAL A 669 -24.46 -44.37 3.07
C VAL A 669 -22.94 -44.62 2.90
N ASP A 670 -22.52 -45.76 3.46
CA ASP A 670 -21.54 -46.80 3.09
C ASP A 670 -20.15 -46.53 2.44
N PRO A 671 -19.05 -47.13 2.97
CA PRO A 671 -17.73 -47.20 2.33
C PRO A 671 -17.44 -48.60 1.76
N GLY A 672 -17.00 -48.68 0.50
CA GLY A 672 -16.50 -49.92 -0.08
C GLY A 672 -15.56 -49.70 -1.26
N PHE A 673 -14.26 -49.95 -1.04
CA PHE A 673 -13.37 -50.84 -1.81
C PHE A 673 -11.90 -50.43 -1.68
N ALA A 674 -11.08 -51.40 -1.25
CA ALA A 674 -9.63 -51.33 -1.15
C ALA A 674 -8.95 -51.59 -2.51
N PRO A 675 -7.72 -51.07 -2.76
CA PRO A 675 -6.96 -51.42 -3.94
C PRO A 675 -6.07 -52.65 -3.70
N GLY A 676 -6.15 -53.61 -4.61
CA GLY A 676 -5.27 -54.77 -4.68
C GLY A 676 -3.92 -54.44 -5.33
N ASN A 677 -2.87 -54.97 -4.72
CA ASN A 677 -1.54 -55.13 -5.32
C ASN A 677 -1.63 -56.03 -6.56
N ASN A 678 -0.80 -55.74 -7.57
CA ASN A 678 -0.06 -56.79 -8.25
C ASN A 678 1.22 -56.25 -8.91
N SER A 679 2.32 -56.87 -8.51
CA SER A 679 3.61 -56.91 -9.18
C SER A 679 3.56 -57.89 -10.34
N GLN A 680 3.97 -57.45 -11.53
CA GLN A 680 4.91 -58.13 -12.42
C GLN A 680 5.38 -57.14 -13.50
#